data_AF-A0A964JLP3-F1
#
_entry.id   AF-A0A964JLP3-F1
#
_cell.length_a   1.000
_cell.length_b   1.000
_cell.length_c   1.000
_cell.angle_alpha   90.00
_cell.angle_beta   90.00
_cell.angle_gamma   90.00
#
_symmetry.space_group_name_H-M   'P 1'
#
loop_
_entity.id
_entity.type
_entity.pdbx_description
1 polymer ?
#
loop_
_entity_poly.entity_id
_entity_poly.type
_entity_poly.pdbx_seq_one_letter_code
_entity_poly.pdbx_strand_id
1 'polypeptide(L)'
;MRAQRLPVLTLLMALGCEPFGALPAGLSATLEGTGPRVLFNLEARPLPEIPFPNDLATLPDPTSPTGRRLNLSLIGPTLLESSVRAKADRLDGFGTFSPISVRFDAPIDPNALRALHLDRDPKNDAVLVVDVDPKSPEFGRVAPLDLGYYAELPAAMKVSPSQRSPRTGRFPSILDRPDQYFDHDPRGGTSTLLFDTLEETDDDGDGELDFAEDTDGDGHRDVANTDDGRAYEPHSLDEVDHLLPFYERETNTLLIRTVMPLREGTTYAVVLTRRVVDEAGEPVRSPFDFVNHTRQTETLRPIETTLSKYELTLDDVAFAWSFTTQSSTHELLAIRDGINGQGPLSFLEEKFPPKFELLPWYDDASLDACRRAGNGPKCEPRFGQPGVLDAERLQAILTVAVPLVAGDSPDSKALIDSYNFVSHVFTMVLDTPNFLIDRDGVAIDGYPQDDDESFETDLAAGTAVVGLGKATLWCTVPRTEMRRADGTTVTHKQPFPVVFYGHGYGGARLEMMGFAGHHARFGLATCGLDAYGHGTVIPPEFAPLIQTILPPLLQSSGLDGTLALTAVTKGRARDLNNDGIADSGGDFWTADTFHTRDMIRQSAVDQLQMVRLLRTFDGKGGAAGGDFDGDGVADLGGPKADLFSWGQSLGGILSVLAPVVERQFVAAAPTAGGAGLVDIGIRSSNAGVPQAVVLRMKGPMILGDPIFEGEAQTFTGRWSINWLVPNTSPAGSVPSTERVFVAEVALEEGDVFVVRNLSREARTELGPAEFRAAYIRAGQGFRTQYAADAWSASEKRAALGFDPRSPGFTPYVMNEAEVIASGDRFVFEVYRPGAGAAVGVSLGEPVKVIDQFQADTPFQGTVYPMGAPLVAPSLGLGHRRQTPDLRRFFGIAQAILDAGDPAQYARHYFLDPLDLRYQGVGARNETRGLVVS
;
A
#
# COMPACT_ATOMS: atom_id res chain seq x y z
N MET A 1 -58.79 48.95 6.28
CA MET A 1 -60.04 49.24 5.53
C MET A 1 -59.65 50.00 4.27
N ARG A 2 -60.08 49.74 3.04
CA ARG A 2 -60.89 48.71 2.37
C ARG A 2 -60.45 48.85 0.90
N ALA A 3 -60.16 47.76 0.21
CA ALA A 3 -60.13 47.76 -1.25
C ALA A 3 -60.69 46.43 -1.74
N GLN A 4 -61.98 46.45 -2.07
CA GLN A 4 -62.66 45.42 -2.86
C GLN A 4 -62.72 45.93 -4.30
N ARG A 5 -62.23 45.15 -5.27
CA ARG A 5 -62.87 44.93 -6.58
C ARG A 5 -62.34 43.62 -7.21
N LEU A 6 -63.24 42.66 -7.39
CA LEU A 6 -63.27 41.59 -8.40
C LEU A 6 -64.72 41.62 -8.98
N PRO A 7 -65.09 40.93 -10.08
CA PRO A 7 -64.32 40.01 -10.94
C PRO A 7 -64.55 40.18 -12.46
N VAL A 8 -63.54 39.89 -13.29
CA VAL A 8 -63.71 39.22 -14.61
C VAL A 8 -62.44 38.40 -14.86
N LEU A 9 -62.40 37.15 -14.40
CA LEU A 9 -61.46 36.14 -14.91
C LEU A 9 -61.99 34.75 -14.51
N THR A 10 -62.90 34.21 -15.31
CA THR A 10 -63.45 32.86 -15.11
C THR A 10 -63.63 32.19 -16.46
N LEU A 11 -62.54 32.02 -17.22
CA LEU A 11 -62.51 31.13 -18.39
C LEU A 11 -61.09 30.78 -18.88
N LEU A 12 -60.15 30.45 -17.98
CA LEU A 12 -58.79 30.00 -18.36
C LEU A 12 -58.13 29.10 -17.29
N MET A 13 -58.92 28.25 -16.60
CA MET A 13 -58.43 27.21 -15.68
C MET A 13 -59.09 25.85 -15.98
N ALA A 14 -58.83 25.27 -17.16
CA ALA A 14 -59.32 23.92 -17.47
C ALA A 14 -58.38 23.08 -18.37
N LEU A 15 -57.11 23.46 -18.57
CA LEU A 15 -56.14 22.68 -19.35
C LEU A 15 -54.72 22.77 -18.74
N GLY A 16 -54.55 22.32 -17.50
CA GLY A 16 -53.25 22.35 -16.83
C GLY A 16 -53.12 21.47 -15.58
N CYS A 17 -53.88 20.37 -15.49
CA CYS A 17 -53.61 19.31 -14.52
C CYS A 17 -53.19 18.06 -15.29
N GLU A 18 -51.92 17.99 -15.66
CA GLU A 18 -51.28 16.66 -15.68
C GLU A 18 -51.19 16.19 -14.23
N PRO A 19 -51.55 14.93 -13.93
CA PRO A 19 -51.48 14.42 -12.57
C PRO A 19 -50.02 14.47 -12.12
N PHE A 20 -49.80 14.98 -10.90
CA PHE A 20 -48.57 14.74 -10.15
C PHE A 20 -48.17 13.26 -10.34
N GLY A 21 -46.98 13.03 -10.89
CA GLY A 21 -46.54 11.73 -11.39
C GLY A 21 -46.76 10.60 -10.39
N ALA A 22 -47.04 9.41 -10.93
CA ALA A 22 -47.11 8.18 -10.14
C ALA A 22 -45.90 8.07 -9.20
N LEU A 23 -46.12 7.55 -7.98
CA LEU A 23 -45.02 7.24 -7.07
C LEU A 23 -43.95 6.42 -7.82
N PRO A 24 -42.65 6.71 -7.64
CA PRO A 24 -41.59 5.98 -8.32
C PRO A 24 -41.73 4.48 -8.05
N ALA A 25 -41.92 3.67 -9.10
CA ALA A 25 -41.94 2.21 -9.01
C ALA A 25 -40.51 1.66 -9.15
N GLY A 26 -40.20 0.59 -8.41
CA GLY A 26 -38.96 -0.17 -8.60
C GLY A 26 -39.04 -1.14 -9.80
N LEU A 27 -38.03 -1.99 -9.97
CA LEU A 27 -37.94 -2.93 -11.10
C LEU A 27 -39.00 -4.04 -11.03
N SER A 28 -39.17 -4.62 -9.85
CA SER A 28 -40.17 -5.66 -9.56
C SER A 28 -40.54 -5.60 -8.08
N ALA A 29 -41.73 -6.07 -7.73
CA ALA A 29 -42.17 -6.15 -6.34
C ALA A 29 -41.29 -7.12 -5.55
N THR A 30 -41.01 -6.81 -4.29
CA THR A 30 -40.35 -7.74 -3.38
C THR A 30 -41.25 -8.95 -3.12
N LEU A 31 -40.65 -10.12 -2.89
CA LEU A 31 -41.40 -11.32 -2.52
C LEU A 31 -41.78 -11.24 -1.03
N GLU A 32 -43.01 -11.65 -0.68
CA GLU A 32 -43.36 -11.95 0.71
C GLU A 32 -42.59 -13.19 1.20
N GLY A 33 -42.20 -13.23 2.46
CA GLY A 33 -41.47 -14.37 3.04
C GLY A 33 -40.98 -14.06 4.46
N THR A 34 -40.26 -14.97 5.09
CA THR A 34 -39.68 -14.79 6.44
C THR A 34 -38.16 -14.83 6.49
N GLY A 35 -37.50 -15.07 5.36
CA GLY A 35 -36.03 -15.16 5.30
C GLY A 35 -35.30 -13.86 5.64
N PRO A 36 -33.96 -13.89 5.72
CA PRO A 36 -33.15 -12.77 6.16
C PRO A 36 -33.35 -11.52 5.30
N ARG A 37 -33.44 -10.35 5.92
CA ARG A 37 -33.63 -9.07 5.23
C ARG A 37 -32.29 -8.36 5.12
N VAL A 38 -32.02 -7.80 3.95
CA VAL A 38 -30.85 -6.92 3.74
C VAL A 38 -30.95 -5.72 4.67
N LEU A 39 -29.89 -5.45 5.43
CA LEU A 39 -29.81 -4.24 6.25
C LEU A 39 -29.56 -3.01 5.39
N PHE A 40 -30.29 -1.93 5.71
CA PHE A 40 -30.22 -0.68 4.97
C PHE A 40 -30.53 0.51 5.88
N ASN A 41 -29.50 1.23 6.29
CA ASN A 41 -29.58 2.44 7.11
C ASN A 41 -28.58 3.50 6.62
N LEU A 42 -29.09 4.49 5.88
CA LEU A 42 -28.28 5.61 5.38
C LEU A 42 -27.85 6.60 6.48
N GLU A 43 -28.46 6.54 7.66
CA GLU A 43 -28.20 7.47 8.77
C GLU A 43 -27.26 6.88 9.82
N ALA A 44 -26.80 5.63 9.63
CA ALA A 44 -25.80 5.02 10.49
C ALA A 44 -24.52 5.86 10.52
N ARG A 45 -23.85 5.89 11.68
CA ARG A 45 -22.62 6.65 11.93
C ARG A 45 -21.52 5.71 12.43
N PRO A 46 -20.25 5.95 12.06
CA PRO A 46 -19.75 7.08 11.27
C PRO A 46 -19.98 6.94 9.76
N LEU A 47 -20.35 5.74 9.27
CA LEU A 47 -20.66 5.45 7.88
C LEU A 47 -22.03 4.76 7.74
N PRO A 48 -22.72 4.92 6.59
CA PRO A 48 -23.96 4.21 6.28
C PRO A 48 -23.83 2.69 6.38
N GLU A 49 -24.86 2.03 6.90
CA GLU A 49 -24.99 0.56 6.90
C GLU A 49 -25.87 0.15 5.73
N ILE A 50 -25.27 0.04 4.54
CA ILE A 50 -25.93 -0.37 3.30
C ILE A 50 -25.04 -1.40 2.58
N PRO A 51 -25.57 -2.17 1.61
CA PRO A 51 -24.72 -2.91 0.70
C PRO A 51 -23.67 -1.98 0.10
N PHE A 52 -22.41 -2.38 0.10
CA PHE A 52 -21.27 -1.52 -0.27
C PHE A 52 -20.36 -2.27 -1.25
N PRO A 53 -19.79 -1.61 -2.28
CA PRO A 53 -20.04 -0.25 -2.74
C PRO A 53 -21.47 -0.04 -3.25
N ASN A 54 -21.95 1.22 -3.24
CA ASN A 54 -23.29 1.59 -3.70
C ASN A 54 -23.38 3.04 -4.13
N ASP A 55 -23.91 3.30 -5.33
CA ASP A 55 -24.06 4.66 -5.90
C ASP A 55 -24.90 5.61 -5.04
N LEU A 56 -25.70 5.11 -4.10
CA LEU A 56 -26.42 5.95 -3.13
C LEU A 56 -25.49 6.65 -2.12
N ALA A 57 -24.27 6.15 -1.96
CA ALA A 57 -23.19 6.76 -1.19
C ALA A 57 -22.25 7.61 -2.07
N THR A 58 -22.77 8.18 -3.16
CA THR A 58 -22.03 9.10 -4.05
C THR A 58 -22.79 10.41 -4.24
N LEU A 59 -22.06 11.47 -4.61
CA LEU A 59 -22.60 12.74 -5.06
C LEU A 59 -22.44 12.86 -6.59
N PRO A 60 -23.45 13.37 -7.32
CA PRO A 60 -23.28 13.70 -8.73
C PRO A 60 -22.27 14.84 -8.92
N ASP A 61 -21.28 14.65 -9.80
CA ASP A 61 -20.30 15.67 -10.18
C ASP A 61 -19.98 15.56 -11.69
N PRO A 62 -20.58 16.42 -12.54
CA PRO A 62 -20.32 16.42 -13.99
C PRO A 62 -18.88 16.73 -14.41
N THR A 63 -18.04 17.22 -13.50
CA THR A 63 -16.63 17.51 -13.76
C THR A 63 -15.72 16.30 -13.55
N SER A 64 -16.22 15.27 -12.84
CA SER A 64 -15.51 14.01 -12.66
C SER A 64 -15.65 13.10 -13.89
N PRO A 65 -14.66 12.23 -14.20
CA PRO A 65 -14.71 11.34 -15.37
C PRO A 65 -15.95 10.41 -15.41
N THR A 66 -16.47 9.98 -14.27
CA THR A 66 -17.64 9.09 -14.16
C THR A 66 -18.96 9.84 -13.96
N GLY A 67 -18.90 11.16 -13.72
CA GLY A 67 -20.05 11.96 -13.31
C GLY A 67 -20.40 11.85 -11.81
N ARG A 68 -19.55 11.25 -10.98
CA ARG A 68 -19.76 11.02 -9.54
C ARG A 68 -18.51 11.28 -8.71
N ARG A 69 -18.70 11.56 -7.41
CA ARG A 69 -17.68 11.45 -6.37
C ARG A 69 -18.18 10.62 -5.21
N LEU A 70 -17.27 9.98 -4.48
CA LEU A 70 -17.62 9.36 -3.21
C LEU A 70 -18.20 10.39 -2.24
N ASN A 71 -19.01 9.93 -1.28
CA ASN A 71 -19.59 10.77 -0.24
C ASN A 71 -19.22 10.18 1.12
N LEU A 72 -18.00 10.46 1.58
CA LEU A 72 -17.44 9.88 2.79
C LEU A 72 -17.56 10.86 3.97
N SER A 73 -17.79 10.33 5.16
CA SER A 73 -17.68 11.13 6.38
C SER A 73 -16.23 11.58 6.57
N LEU A 74 -15.99 12.89 6.63
CA LEU A 74 -14.67 13.47 6.88
C LEU A 74 -14.22 13.37 8.34
N ILE A 75 -15.11 12.92 9.23
CA ILE A 75 -14.82 12.72 10.65
C ILE A 75 -14.12 11.37 10.82
N GLY A 76 -12.85 11.36 11.19
CA GLY A 76 -12.07 10.18 11.55
C GLY A 76 -11.56 10.22 13.00
N PRO A 77 -11.33 9.06 13.65
CA PRO A 77 -10.61 8.90 14.92
C PRO A 77 -9.23 9.57 15.01
N THR A 78 -8.53 9.73 13.89
CA THR A 78 -7.23 10.45 13.82
C THR A 78 -7.24 11.50 12.71
N LEU A 79 -6.24 12.39 12.72
CA LEU A 79 -5.92 13.30 11.63
C LEU A 79 -5.55 12.51 10.36
N LEU A 80 -4.78 11.42 10.49
CA LEU A 80 -4.47 10.53 9.37
C LEU A 80 -5.75 10.01 8.71
N GLU A 81 -6.67 9.44 9.49
CA GLU A 81 -7.90 8.87 8.95
C GLU A 81 -8.79 9.95 8.33
N SER A 82 -8.90 11.12 8.98
CA SER A 82 -9.66 12.26 8.46
C SER A 82 -9.07 12.78 7.14
N SER A 83 -7.74 12.87 7.05
CA SER A 83 -7.00 13.27 5.83
C SER A 83 -7.21 12.26 4.70
N VAL A 84 -7.04 10.96 4.98
CA VAL A 84 -7.29 9.88 4.01
C VAL A 84 -8.73 9.90 3.53
N ARG A 85 -9.72 10.08 4.42
CA ARG A 85 -11.14 10.20 4.05
C ARG A 85 -11.39 11.43 3.17
N ALA A 86 -10.77 12.57 3.47
CA ALA A 86 -10.87 13.78 2.65
C ALA A 86 -10.24 13.64 1.25
N LYS A 87 -9.14 12.88 1.15
CA LYS A 87 -8.55 12.51 -0.15
C LYS A 87 -9.45 11.51 -0.90
N ALA A 88 -10.00 10.51 -0.21
CA ALA A 88 -10.88 9.49 -0.78
C ALA A 88 -12.24 10.05 -1.25
N ASP A 89 -12.76 11.09 -0.62
CA ASP A 89 -13.96 11.82 -1.05
C ASP A 89 -13.80 12.45 -2.44
N ARG A 90 -12.55 12.62 -2.91
CA ARG A 90 -12.25 13.12 -4.26
C ARG A 90 -12.24 12.03 -5.33
N LEU A 91 -12.28 10.74 -4.97
CA LEU A 91 -12.31 9.65 -5.95
C LEU A 91 -13.58 9.73 -6.79
N ASP A 92 -13.45 9.46 -8.09
CA ASP A 92 -14.56 9.53 -9.04
C ASP A 92 -15.39 8.24 -9.08
N GLY A 93 -15.20 7.31 -8.15
CA GLY A 93 -15.97 6.09 -8.08
C GLY A 93 -15.44 5.13 -7.04
N PHE A 94 -16.01 3.93 -7.00
CA PHE A 94 -15.58 2.88 -6.09
C PHE A 94 -14.41 2.07 -6.67
N GLY A 95 -13.75 1.29 -5.82
CA GLY A 95 -12.68 0.39 -6.24
C GLY A 95 -13.11 -0.59 -7.32
N THR A 96 -12.23 -0.88 -8.27
CA THR A 96 -12.42 -1.92 -9.29
C THR A 96 -12.06 -3.30 -8.74
N PHE A 97 -11.25 -3.36 -7.68
CA PHE A 97 -10.84 -4.63 -7.05
C PHE A 97 -11.17 -4.72 -5.55
N SER A 98 -11.86 -3.71 -5.00
CA SER A 98 -12.39 -3.75 -3.64
C SER A 98 -13.45 -4.86 -3.48
N PRO A 99 -13.51 -5.50 -2.30
CA PRO A 99 -14.59 -6.41 -1.97
C PRO A 99 -15.93 -5.68 -1.92
N ILE A 100 -17.00 -6.43 -2.21
CA ILE A 100 -18.38 -6.01 -2.13
C ILE A 100 -18.99 -6.69 -0.88
N SER A 101 -19.69 -5.96 -0.03
CA SER A 101 -20.31 -6.48 1.18
C SER A 101 -21.82 -6.23 1.22
N VAL A 102 -22.55 -7.17 1.81
CA VAL A 102 -23.97 -7.02 2.13
C VAL A 102 -24.29 -7.72 3.44
N ARG A 103 -24.89 -6.97 4.37
CA ARG A 103 -25.28 -7.45 5.69
C ARG A 103 -26.76 -7.80 5.74
N PHE A 104 -27.10 -8.82 6.53
CA PHE A 104 -28.46 -9.27 6.79
C PHE A 104 -28.82 -9.14 8.27
N ASP A 105 -30.12 -9.01 8.57
CA ASP A 105 -30.63 -8.97 9.95
C ASP A 105 -30.68 -10.36 10.63
N ALA A 106 -30.47 -11.43 9.86
CA ALA A 106 -30.40 -12.81 10.30
C ALA A 106 -29.38 -13.59 9.44
N PRO A 107 -28.89 -14.76 9.91
CA PRO A 107 -27.92 -15.56 9.16
C PRO A 107 -28.47 -16.11 7.84
N ILE A 108 -27.61 -16.21 6.82
CA ILE A 108 -27.87 -17.01 5.60
C ILE A 108 -27.20 -18.40 5.74
N ASP A 109 -27.49 -19.33 4.83
CA ASP A 109 -26.75 -20.60 4.71
C ASP A 109 -25.54 -20.43 3.76
N PRO A 110 -24.31 -20.24 4.28
CA PRO A 110 -23.12 -20.11 3.46
C PRO A 110 -22.75 -21.40 2.72
N ASN A 111 -23.19 -22.56 3.20
CA ASN A 111 -22.92 -23.85 2.57
C ASN A 111 -23.79 -24.06 1.34
N ALA A 112 -25.08 -23.70 1.42
CA ALA A 112 -25.97 -23.68 0.26
C ALA A 112 -25.48 -22.71 -0.82
N LEU A 113 -25.07 -21.50 -0.40
CA LEU A 113 -24.49 -20.50 -1.29
C LEU A 113 -23.25 -21.04 -2.02
N ARG A 114 -22.30 -21.61 -1.27
CA ARG A 114 -21.07 -22.21 -1.80
C ARG A 114 -21.37 -23.34 -2.79
N ALA A 115 -22.30 -24.23 -2.46
CA ALA A 115 -22.63 -25.37 -3.30
C ALA A 115 -23.12 -24.95 -4.70
N LEU A 116 -23.93 -23.88 -4.77
CA LEU A 116 -24.39 -23.31 -6.04
C LEU A 116 -23.24 -22.68 -6.83
N HIS A 117 -22.39 -21.89 -6.18
CA HIS A 117 -21.29 -21.22 -6.85
C HIS A 117 -20.26 -22.21 -7.46
N LEU A 118 -20.07 -23.37 -6.83
CA LEU A 118 -19.17 -24.43 -7.32
C LEU A 118 -19.64 -25.13 -8.61
N ASP A 119 -20.92 -25.00 -8.99
CA ASP A 119 -21.43 -25.48 -10.29
C ASP A 119 -20.83 -24.70 -11.47
N ARG A 120 -20.33 -23.47 -11.23
CA ARG A 120 -19.71 -22.56 -12.22
C ARG A 120 -20.62 -22.19 -13.41
N ASP A 121 -21.91 -22.48 -13.34
CA ASP A 121 -22.90 -22.01 -14.29
C ASP A 121 -23.58 -20.74 -13.74
N PRO A 122 -23.33 -19.54 -14.31
CA PRO A 122 -23.97 -18.30 -13.85
C PRO A 122 -25.50 -18.34 -13.87
N LYS A 123 -26.12 -19.26 -14.61
CA LYS A 123 -27.57 -19.47 -14.61
C LYS A 123 -28.11 -19.99 -13.28
N ASN A 124 -27.28 -20.77 -12.57
CA ASN A 124 -27.62 -21.41 -11.30
C ASN A 124 -27.05 -20.66 -10.09
N ASP A 125 -26.21 -19.65 -10.33
CA ASP A 125 -25.50 -18.94 -9.27
C ASP A 125 -26.47 -18.09 -8.43
N ALA A 126 -26.12 -17.91 -7.16
CA ALA A 126 -26.94 -17.19 -6.21
C ALA A 126 -26.67 -15.68 -6.24
N VAL A 127 -25.45 -15.29 -6.63
CA VAL A 127 -24.96 -13.90 -6.63
C VAL A 127 -24.30 -13.61 -7.96
N LEU A 128 -24.66 -12.48 -8.57
CA LEU A 128 -24.08 -12.02 -9.83
C LEU A 128 -23.60 -10.57 -9.69
N VAL A 129 -22.44 -10.27 -10.29
CA VAL A 129 -21.98 -8.89 -10.53
C VAL A 129 -21.95 -8.69 -12.03
N VAL A 130 -22.85 -7.85 -12.55
CA VAL A 130 -23.12 -7.73 -13.99
C VAL A 130 -22.77 -6.33 -14.47
N ASP A 131 -22.01 -6.23 -15.55
CA ASP A 131 -21.81 -4.97 -16.26
C ASP A 131 -23.15 -4.50 -16.85
N VAL A 132 -23.63 -3.34 -16.40
CA VAL A 132 -24.89 -2.74 -16.86
C VAL A 132 -24.69 -1.42 -17.58
N ASP A 133 -23.45 -1.03 -17.87
CA ASP A 133 -23.17 0.19 -18.62
C ASP A 133 -23.32 -0.06 -20.13
N PRO A 134 -24.31 0.56 -20.81
CA PRO A 134 -24.50 0.36 -22.25
C PRO A 134 -23.33 0.83 -23.11
N LYS A 135 -22.44 1.66 -22.57
CA LYS A 135 -21.22 2.13 -23.25
C LYS A 135 -20.05 1.16 -23.11
N SER A 136 -20.12 0.22 -22.15
CA SER A 136 -19.05 -0.74 -21.93
C SER A 136 -18.96 -1.75 -23.08
N PRO A 137 -17.75 -2.08 -23.57
CA PRO A 137 -17.57 -3.19 -24.50
C PRO A 137 -17.93 -4.55 -23.89
N GLU A 138 -18.07 -4.64 -22.57
CA GLU A 138 -18.41 -5.85 -21.82
C GLU A 138 -19.87 -5.87 -21.33
N PHE A 139 -20.73 -4.98 -21.86
CA PHE A 139 -22.13 -4.86 -21.44
C PHE A 139 -22.88 -6.21 -21.33
N GLY A 140 -23.38 -6.49 -20.13
CA GLY A 140 -24.08 -7.72 -19.75
C GLY A 140 -23.18 -8.92 -19.45
N ARG A 141 -21.86 -8.73 -19.33
CA ARG A 141 -20.93 -9.75 -18.85
C ARG A 141 -21.02 -9.86 -17.31
N VAL A 142 -21.07 -11.09 -16.80
CA VAL A 142 -20.95 -11.39 -15.37
C VAL A 142 -19.47 -11.45 -15.00
N ALA A 143 -19.07 -10.76 -13.94
CA ALA A 143 -17.74 -10.84 -13.37
C ALA A 143 -17.56 -12.18 -12.62
N PRO A 144 -16.42 -12.88 -12.80
CA PRO A 144 -16.12 -14.07 -12.01
C PRO A 144 -15.90 -13.70 -10.55
N LEU A 145 -16.53 -14.45 -9.64
CA LEU A 145 -16.47 -14.22 -8.19
C LEU A 145 -15.64 -15.30 -7.47
N ASP A 146 -15.15 -14.97 -6.28
CA ASP A 146 -14.54 -15.89 -5.32
C ASP A 146 -15.46 -16.02 -4.10
N LEU A 147 -16.42 -16.95 -4.17
CA LEU A 147 -17.38 -17.26 -3.10
C LEU A 147 -17.23 -18.70 -2.58
N GLY A 148 -15.98 -19.19 -2.45
CA GLY A 148 -15.76 -20.52 -1.88
C GLY A 148 -14.42 -21.17 -2.20
N TYR A 149 -14.32 -22.45 -1.87
CA TYR A 149 -13.08 -23.23 -2.00
C TYR A 149 -12.84 -23.76 -3.41
N TYR A 150 -11.62 -23.65 -3.92
CA TYR A 150 -11.24 -24.25 -5.20
C TYR A 150 -10.48 -25.55 -4.97
N ALA A 151 -11.13 -26.67 -5.28
CA ALA A 151 -10.62 -28.01 -5.00
C ALA A 151 -9.39 -28.46 -5.83
N GLU A 152 -8.91 -27.70 -6.82
CA GLU A 152 -7.80 -28.16 -7.67
C GLU A 152 -6.84 -27.03 -8.10
N LEU A 153 -5.62 -27.06 -7.52
CA LEU A 153 -4.43 -26.54 -8.20
C LEU A 153 -3.86 -27.64 -9.11
N PRO A 154 -3.38 -27.32 -10.33
CA PRO A 154 -2.71 -28.28 -11.18
C PRO A 154 -1.57 -28.98 -10.43
N ALA A 155 -1.37 -30.28 -10.65
CA ALA A 155 -0.35 -31.09 -9.97
C ALA A 155 1.09 -30.52 -10.08
N ALA A 156 1.35 -29.66 -11.06
CA ALA A 156 2.62 -28.94 -11.24
C ALA A 156 2.88 -27.80 -10.22
N MET A 157 1.88 -27.41 -9.43
CA MET A 157 1.97 -26.39 -8.37
C MET A 157 1.98 -26.99 -6.95
N LYS A 158 2.14 -28.32 -6.83
CA LYS A 158 2.31 -29.01 -5.55
C LYS A 158 3.72 -28.75 -4.99
N VAL A 159 3.91 -27.59 -4.39
CA VAL A 159 5.07 -27.28 -3.54
C VAL A 159 4.73 -27.76 -2.13
N SER A 160 5.60 -28.59 -1.53
CA SER A 160 5.57 -29.20 -0.20
C SER A 160 4.22 -29.78 0.31
N PRO A 161 4.17 -31.05 0.77
CA PRO A 161 2.99 -31.63 1.42
C PRO A 161 2.43 -30.88 2.65
N SER A 162 3.12 -29.85 3.15
CA SER A 162 2.75 -29.09 4.35
C SER A 162 2.08 -27.74 4.10
N GLN A 163 1.83 -27.31 2.86
CA GLN A 163 1.53 -25.87 2.61
C GLN A 163 0.31 -25.48 1.77
N ARG A 164 -0.59 -26.37 1.34
CA ARG A 164 -1.93 -25.91 0.87
C ARG A 164 -3.02 -26.89 1.24
N SER A 165 -3.97 -26.41 2.05
CA SER A 165 -5.27 -27.05 2.23
C SER A 165 -5.99 -27.18 0.88
N PRO A 166 -6.63 -28.32 0.58
CA PRO A 166 -7.47 -28.51 -0.61
C PRO A 166 -8.76 -27.67 -0.59
N ARG A 167 -9.03 -26.94 0.51
CA ARG A 167 -10.20 -26.08 0.71
C ARG A 167 -9.80 -24.61 0.90
N THR A 168 -9.11 -24.03 -0.06
CA THR A 168 -8.81 -22.59 -0.05
C THR A 168 -9.41 -21.88 -1.27
N GLY A 169 -9.88 -20.64 -1.09
CA GLY A 169 -10.36 -19.78 -2.18
C GLY A 169 -9.23 -19.38 -3.14
N ARG A 170 -9.53 -18.62 -4.20
CA ARG A 170 -8.47 -18.09 -5.09
C ARG A 170 -7.57 -17.09 -4.38
N PHE A 171 -8.11 -16.40 -3.38
CA PHE A 171 -7.40 -15.46 -2.52
C PHE A 171 -7.39 -15.97 -1.06
N PRO A 172 -6.54 -16.95 -0.72
CA PRO A 172 -6.47 -17.44 0.65
C PRO A 172 -6.03 -16.33 1.60
N SER A 173 -6.77 -16.09 2.68
CA SER A 173 -6.45 -15.15 3.76
C SER A 173 -5.55 -15.74 4.85
N ILE A 174 -4.86 -16.84 4.53
CA ILE A 174 -4.03 -17.60 5.46
C ILE A 174 -2.65 -16.95 5.62
N LEU A 175 -2.15 -16.94 6.85
CA LEU A 175 -0.85 -16.43 7.25
C LEU A 175 0.21 -17.52 7.24
N ASP A 176 1.39 -17.23 6.68
CA ASP A 176 2.57 -18.11 6.77
C ASP A 176 3.23 -18.06 8.16
N ARG A 177 3.16 -16.89 8.81
CA ARG A 177 3.68 -16.63 10.17
C ARG A 177 2.60 -15.94 11.00
N PRO A 178 1.74 -16.69 11.72
CA PRO A 178 0.62 -16.10 12.45
C PRO A 178 1.05 -15.24 13.65
N ASP A 179 2.23 -15.50 14.20
CA ASP A 179 2.79 -14.91 15.41
C ASP A 179 3.59 -13.61 15.15
N GLN A 180 3.70 -13.17 13.89
CA GLN A 180 4.49 -11.98 13.53
C GLN A 180 3.83 -10.62 13.88
N TYR A 181 2.54 -10.62 14.28
CA TYR A 181 1.74 -9.41 14.51
C TYR A 181 1.85 -8.88 15.94
N PHE A 182 3.11 -8.79 16.38
CA PHE A 182 3.59 -8.13 17.59
C PHE A 182 3.29 -8.85 18.91
N ASP A 183 4.07 -8.49 19.92
CA ASP A 183 4.08 -9.15 21.22
C ASP A 183 2.71 -9.10 21.92
N HIS A 184 2.45 -10.14 22.71
CA HIS A 184 1.22 -10.35 23.49
C HIS A 184 -0.06 -10.39 22.66
N ASP A 185 0.01 -10.82 21.39
CA ASP A 185 -1.19 -11.02 20.56
C ASP A 185 -2.09 -12.14 21.11
N PRO A 186 -3.31 -11.84 21.60
CA PRO A 186 -4.23 -12.88 22.06
C PRO A 186 -4.65 -13.84 20.94
N ARG A 187 -4.47 -13.43 19.67
CA ARG A 187 -4.78 -14.21 18.47
C ARG A 187 -3.52 -14.56 17.68
N GLY A 188 -2.33 -14.49 18.29
CA GLY A 188 -1.03 -14.75 17.65
C GLY A 188 -0.87 -16.15 17.06
N GLY A 189 -1.67 -17.13 17.52
CA GLY A 189 -1.70 -18.48 16.95
C GLY A 189 -2.68 -18.68 15.79
N THR A 190 -3.57 -17.74 15.49
CA THR A 190 -4.66 -17.93 14.52
C THR A 190 -4.16 -17.80 13.08
N SER A 191 -4.74 -18.58 12.17
CA SER A 191 -4.29 -18.67 10.77
C SER A 191 -4.60 -17.44 9.91
N THR A 192 -5.29 -16.42 10.42
CA THR A 192 -5.76 -15.26 9.63
C THR A 192 -5.66 -13.96 10.43
N LEU A 193 -5.43 -12.84 9.73
CA LEU A 193 -5.51 -11.50 10.31
C LEU A 193 -6.96 -10.96 10.33
N LEU A 194 -7.82 -11.57 9.52
CA LEU A 194 -9.09 -10.99 9.08
C LEU A 194 -10.32 -11.55 9.76
N PHE A 195 -10.35 -12.79 10.23
CA PHE A 195 -11.59 -13.40 10.75
C PHE A 195 -11.30 -14.10 12.06
N ASP A 196 -12.11 -13.88 13.09
CA ASP A 196 -11.92 -14.63 14.32
C ASP A 196 -12.27 -16.11 14.09
N THR A 197 -11.39 -16.99 14.54
CA THR A 197 -11.50 -18.45 14.43
C THR A 197 -11.61 -19.10 15.80
N LEU A 198 -11.52 -18.31 16.87
CA LEU A 198 -11.72 -18.73 18.24
C LEU A 198 -13.17 -18.46 18.67
N GLU A 199 -13.53 -18.97 19.84
CA GLU A 199 -14.83 -18.79 20.47
C GLU A 199 -14.58 -18.33 21.90
N GLU A 200 -15.33 -17.31 22.33
CA GLU A 200 -15.30 -16.84 23.71
C GLU A 200 -16.44 -17.47 24.50
N THR A 201 -16.08 -18.18 25.57
CA THR A 201 -17.03 -18.96 26.36
C THR A 201 -17.56 -18.19 27.56
N ASP A 202 -18.81 -18.46 27.88
CA ASP A 202 -19.47 -18.05 29.12
C ASP A 202 -18.99 -18.94 30.27
N ASP A 203 -17.83 -18.60 30.82
CA ASP A 203 -17.12 -19.42 31.80
C ASP A 203 -17.87 -19.47 33.13
N ASP A 204 -18.58 -18.40 33.50
CA ASP A 204 -19.37 -18.34 34.74
C ASP A 204 -20.87 -18.64 34.58
N GLY A 205 -21.36 -18.65 33.34
CA GLY A 205 -22.72 -19.04 32.97
C GLY A 205 -23.78 -17.99 33.24
N ASP A 206 -23.40 -16.72 33.38
CA ASP A 206 -24.31 -15.60 33.68
C ASP A 206 -24.98 -14.99 32.45
N GLY A 207 -24.50 -15.33 31.24
CA GLY A 207 -25.04 -14.84 29.96
C GLY A 207 -24.49 -13.50 29.50
N GLU A 208 -23.59 -12.88 30.27
CA GLU A 208 -22.93 -11.60 29.98
C GLU A 208 -21.45 -11.87 29.65
N LEU A 209 -20.85 -11.00 28.82
CA LEU A 209 -19.41 -11.09 28.55
C LEU A 209 -18.65 -10.36 29.65
N ASP A 210 -17.80 -11.05 30.39
CA ASP A 210 -16.92 -10.46 31.41
C ASP A 210 -15.53 -10.10 30.86
N PHE A 211 -14.76 -9.30 31.60
CA PHE A 211 -13.40 -8.91 31.17
C PHE A 211 -12.42 -10.08 31.05
N ALA A 212 -12.66 -11.20 31.74
CA ALA A 212 -11.80 -12.36 31.69
C ALA A 212 -12.14 -13.27 30.49
N GLU A 213 -13.39 -13.25 30.04
CA GLU A 213 -13.95 -13.93 28.87
C GLU A 213 -13.67 -13.15 27.57
N ASP A 214 -13.68 -11.82 27.60
CA ASP A 214 -13.32 -10.93 26.48
C ASP A 214 -11.80 -10.95 26.25
N THR A 215 -11.33 -12.02 25.62
CA THR A 215 -9.91 -12.36 25.51
C THR A 215 -9.14 -11.48 24.53
N ASP A 216 -9.80 -10.81 23.58
CA ASP A 216 -9.19 -9.80 22.71
C ASP A 216 -9.57 -8.35 23.05
N GLY A 217 -10.45 -8.17 24.04
CA GLY A 217 -10.83 -6.88 24.60
C GLY A 217 -11.71 -6.08 23.65
N ASP A 218 -12.45 -6.74 22.76
CA ASP A 218 -13.27 -6.09 21.75
C ASP A 218 -14.69 -5.72 22.23
N GLY A 219 -15.17 -6.40 23.28
CA GLY A 219 -16.47 -6.21 23.91
C GLY A 219 -17.60 -6.99 23.23
N HIS A 220 -17.28 -7.92 22.34
CA HIS A 220 -18.21 -8.81 21.64
C HIS A 220 -17.83 -10.27 21.89
N ARG A 221 -18.81 -11.09 22.27
CA ARG A 221 -18.58 -12.53 22.44
C ARG A 221 -18.37 -13.17 21.07
N ASP A 222 -17.14 -13.58 20.80
CA ASP A 222 -16.74 -14.15 19.51
C ASP A 222 -17.38 -15.51 19.20
N VAL A 223 -17.72 -15.71 17.92
CA VAL A 223 -18.09 -17.01 17.35
C VAL A 223 -17.13 -17.34 16.22
N ALA A 224 -16.59 -18.56 16.23
CA ALA A 224 -15.63 -19.01 15.24
C ALA A 224 -16.18 -18.87 13.80
N ASN A 225 -15.45 -18.13 12.96
CA ASN A 225 -15.81 -17.86 11.57
C ASN A 225 -15.43 -19.01 10.63
N THR A 226 -16.01 -20.18 10.90
CA THR A 226 -15.82 -21.42 10.15
C THR A 226 -17.12 -21.88 9.49
N ASP A 227 -17.04 -22.73 8.47
CA ASP A 227 -18.21 -23.18 7.71
C ASP A 227 -19.20 -24.03 8.52
N ASP A 228 -18.77 -24.60 9.64
CA ASP A 228 -19.59 -25.33 10.61
C ASP A 228 -19.76 -24.62 11.97
N GLY A 229 -19.17 -23.42 12.12
CA GLY A 229 -19.28 -22.57 13.31
C GLY A 229 -18.52 -23.09 14.53
N ARG A 230 -17.52 -23.96 14.34
CA ARG A 230 -16.68 -24.50 15.42
C ARG A 230 -15.30 -23.85 15.44
N ALA A 231 -14.76 -23.66 16.64
CA ALA A 231 -13.35 -23.36 16.85
C ALA A 231 -12.49 -24.61 16.68
N TYR A 232 -11.29 -24.44 16.13
CA TYR A 232 -10.29 -25.50 15.94
C TYR A 232 -8.98 -25.14 16.64
N GLU A 233 -8.06 -26.11 16.74
CA GLU A 233 -6.71 -25.82 17.23
C GLU A 233 -6.06 -24.73 16.34
N PRO A 234 -5.53 -23.65 16.93
CA PRO A 234 -4.92 -22.57 16.17
C PRO A 234 -3.77 -23.07 15.29
N HIS A 235 -3.71 -22.56 14.06
CA HIS A 235 -2.78 -22.95 13.01
C HIS A 235 -2.86 -24.41 12.54
N SER A 236 -3.91 -25.14 12.91
CA SER A 236 -4.14 -26.49 12.41
C SER A 236 -4.66 -26.50 10.97
N LEU A 237 -4.49 -27.64 10.29
CA LEU A 237 -5.09 -27.82 8.96
C LEU A 237 -6.62 -27.73 9.00
N ASP A 238 -7.25 -28.12 10.10
CA ASP A 238 -8.71 -28.05 10.25
C ASP A 238 -9.19 -26.59 10.35
N GLU A 239 -8.50 -25.73 11.10
CA GLU A 239 -8.79 -24.29 11.14
C GLU A 239 -8.71 -23.67 9.73
N VAL A 240 -7.68 -24.03 8.96
CA VAL A 240 -7.49 -23.55 7.59
C VAL A 240 -8.55 -24.09 6.63
N ASP A 241 -8.88 -25.38 6.74
CA ASP A 241 -9.85 -26.07 5.87
C ASP A 241 -11.28 -25.58 6.05
N HIS A 242 -11.61 -25.14 7.26
CA HIS A 242 -12.96 -24.74 7.66
C HIS A 242 -13.13 -23.21 7.71
N LEU A 243 -12.07 -22.41 7.56
CA LEU A 243 -12.15 -20.94 7.51
C LEU A 243 -13.17 -20.47 6.46
N LEU A 244 -14.03 -19.52 6.83
CA LEU A 244 -15.12 -19.01 6.00
C LEU A 244 -14.84 -17.59 5.47
N PRO A 245 -14.04 -17.39 4.39
CA PRO A 245 -13.58 -16.06 4.00
C PRO A 245 -14.61 -15.20 3.25
N PHE A 246 -15.71 -15.78 2.79
CA PHE A 246 -16.74 -15.09 2.01
C PHE A 246 -18.00 -14.77 2.83
N TYR A 247 -18.06 -15.15 4.10
CA TYR A 247 -19.17 -14.85 4.98
C TYR A 247 -18.66 -14.64 6.42
N GLU A 248 -19.12 -13.59 7.07
CA GLU A 248 -18.79 -13.25 8.44
C GLU A 248 -19.99 -13.53 9.34
N ARG A 249 -19.85 -14.50 10.25
CA ARG A 249 -20.91 -14.94 11.16
C ARG A 249 -21.28 -13.88 12.19
N GLU A 250 -20.28 -13.19 12.74
CA GLU A 250 -20.44 -12.18 13.79
C GLU A 250 -21.47 -11.11 13.41
N THR A 251 -21.38 -10.56 12.19
CA THR A 251 -22.33 -9.53 11.73
C THR A 251 -23.37 -10.01 10.72
N ASN A 252 -23.37 -11.29 10.33
CA ASN A 252 -24.16 -11.83 9.21
C ASN A 252 -23.88 -11.11 7.88
N THR A 253 -22.61 -10.94 7.54
CA THR A 253 -22.18 -10.19 6.34
C THR A 253 -21.64 -11.12 5.27
N LEU A 254 -22.25 -11.08 4.08
CA LEU A 254 -21.71 -11.71 2.88
C LEU A 254 -20.62 -10.81 2.28
N LEU A 255 -19.45 -11.39 2.01
CA LEU A 255 -18.27 -10.76 1.42
C LEU A 255 -18.05 -11.35 0.03
N ILE A 256 -18.30 -10.55 -1.00
CA ILE A 256 -18.19 -10.91 -2.40
C ILE A 256 -16.90 -10.33 -2.95
N ARG A 257 -16.09 -11.18 -3.56
CA ARG A 257 -14.81 -10.78 -4.16
C ARG A 257 -14.76 -11.10 -5.64
N THR A 258 -14.32 -10.16 -6.46
CA THR A 258 -14.10 -10.40 -7.89
C THR A 258 -12.74 -11.06 -8.12
N VAL A 259 -12.66 -12.01 -9.06
CA VAL A 259 -11.40 -12.71 -9.38
C VAL A 259 -10.43 -11.84 -10.17
N MET A 260 -10.96 -10.92 -10.97
CA MET A 260 -10.20 -9.95 -11.74
C MET A 260 -10.75 -8.55 -11.42
N PRO A 261 -9.92 -7.50 -11.49
CA PRO A 261 -10.43 -6.14 -11.40
C PRO A 261 -11.53 -5.89 -12.43
N LEU A 262 -12.61 -5.26 -11.98
CA LEU A 262 -13.66 -4.77 -12.83
C LEU A 262 -13.12 -3.70 -13.79
N ARG A 263 -13.80 -3.50 -14.92
CA ARG A 263 -13.50 -2.39 -15.82
C ARG A 263 -13.68 -1.06 -15.09
N GLU A 264 -12.69 -0.18 -15.19
CA GLU A 264 -12.72 1.18 -14.64
C GLU A 264 -13.81 2.03 -15.31
N GLY A 265 -14.32 3.06 -14.61
CA GLY A 265 -15.33 3.98 -15.14
C GLY A 265 -16.65 3.34 -15.60
N THR A 266 -17.00 2.16 -15.06
CA THR A 266 -18.10 1.31 -15.54
C THR A 266 -19.12 1.08 -14.43
N THR A 267 -20.41 1.11 -14.75
CA THR A 267 -21.48 0.82 -13.79
C THR A 267 -21.82 -0.68 -13.77
N TYR A 268 -21.83 -1.25 -12.57
CA TYR A 268 -22.19 -2.65 -12.31
C TYR A 268 -23.46 -2.74 -11.48
N ALA A 269 -24.22 -3.81 -11.70
CA ALA A 269 -25.30 -4.24 -10.83
C ALA A 269 -24.85 -5.46 -10.03
N VAL A 270 -25.02 -5.43 -8.71
CA VAL A 270 -24.96 -6.64 -7.88
C VAL A 270 -26.37 -7.18 -7.73
N VAL A 271 -26.55 -8.46 -8.05
CA VAL A 271 -27.85 -9.14 -8.05
C VAL A 271 -27.77 -10.31 -7.08
N LEU A 272 -28.53 -10.23 -5.99
CA LEU A 272 -28.84 -11.36 -5.14
C LEU A 272 -30.08 -12.04 -5.72
N THR A 273 -29.95 -13.30 -6.09
CA THR A 273 -31.09 -14.10 -6.54
C THR A 273 -31.85 -14.65 -5.33
N ARG A 274 -33.06 -15.17 -5.56
CA ARG A 274 -33.84 -15.90 -4.56
C ARG A 274 -33.19 -17.21 -4.08
N ARG A 275 -32.01 -17.57 -4.62
CA ARG A 275 -31.22 -18.73 -4.20
C ARG A 275 -30.27 -18.41 -3.04
N VAL A 276 -30.09 -17.14 -2.67
CA VAL A 276 -29.49 -16.81 -1.36
C VAL A 276 -30.56 -17.06 -0.30
N VAL A 277 -30.35 -18.06 0.53
CA VAL A 277 -31.34 -18.59 1.49
C VAL A 277 -30.76 -18.69 2.89
N ASP A 278 -31.61 -18.79 3.91
CA ASP A 278 -31.23 -19.24 5.25
C ASP A 278 -31.13 -20.77 5.35
N GLU A 279 -30.80 -21.30 6.53
CA GLU A 279 -30.72 -22.74 6.80
C GLU A 279 -32.07 -23.48 6.66
N ALA A 280 -33.19 -22.74 6.69
CA ALA A 280 -34.53 -23.29 6.43
C ALA A 280 -34.90 -23.31 4.94
N GLY A 281 -34.07 -22.70 4.08
CA GLY A 281 -34.30 -22.58 2.64
C GLY A 281 -35.17 -21.37 2.25
N GLU A 282 -35.43 -20.43 3.17
CA GLU A 282 -36.19 -19.22 2.88
C GLU A 282 -35.30 -18.16 2.20
N PRO A 283 -35.72 -17.59 1.06
CA PRO A 283 -34.93 -16.58 0.37
C PRO A 283 -34.71 -15.29 1.16
N VAL A 284 -33.57 -14.65 0.94
CA VAL A 284 -33.32 -13.29 1.42
C VAL A 284 -34.34 -12.31 0.83
N ARG A 285 -34.59 -11.20 1.55
CA ARG A 285 -35.61 -10.22 1.20
C ARG A 285 -35.04 -8.81 1.04
N SER A 286 -35.63 -8.06 0.11
CA SER A 286 -35.41 -6.62 -0.01
C SER A 286 -35.94 -5.88 1.22
N PRO A 287 -35.28 -4.79 1.65
CA PRO A 287 -35.80 -3.94 2.71
C PRO A 287 -36.86 -2.94 2.23
N PHE A 288 -37.22 -2.98 0.94
CA PHE A 288 -38.20 -2.10 0.30
C PHE A 288 -39.35 -2.91 -0.32
N ASP A 289 -40.42 -2.22 -0.74
CA ASP A 289 -41.55 -2.81 -1.48
C ASP A 289 -41.15 -3.38 -2.85
N PHE A 290 -39.96 -3.03 -3.33
CA PHE A 290 -39.38 -3.49 -4.60
C PHE A 290 -38.04 -4.17 -4.35
N VAL A 291 -37.55 -4.94 -5.32
CA VAL A 291 -36.23 -5.61 -5.26
C VAL A 291 -35.02 -4.64 -5.26
N ASN A 292 -35.24 -3.32 -5.32
CA ASN A 292 -34.19 -2.32 -5.33
C ASN A 292 -34.67 -1.00 -4.68
N HIS A 293 -33.72 -0.15 -4.29
CA HIS A 293 -34.04 1.23 -3.93
C HIS A 293 -34.49 2.01 -5.17
N THR A 294 -35.62 2.72 -5.09
CA THR A 294 -36.26 3.37 -6.26
C THR A 294 -35.39 4.37 -7.01
N ARG A 295 -34.52 5.12 -6.31
CA ARG A 295 -33.47 6.00 -6.90
C ARG A 295 -32.49 5.31 -7.86
N GLN A 296 -32.32 3.99 -7.79
CA GLN A 296 -31.40 3.23 -8.66
C GLN A 296 -32.14 2.49 -9.79
N THR A 297 -33.47 2.60 -9.89
CA THR A 297 -34.28 1.82 -10.84
C THR A 297 -33.86 2.03 -12.29
N GLU A 298 -33.65 3.27 -12.73
CA GLU A 298 -33.23 3.53 -14.12
C GLU A 298 -31.82 3.00 -14.41
N THR A 299 -30.91 3.11 -13.46
CA THR A 299 -29.54 2.57 -13.58
C THR A 299 -29.53 1.04 -13.64
N LEU A 300 -30.44 0.39 -12.90
CA LEU A 300 -30.55 -1.07 -12.87
C LEU A 300 -31.43 -1.65 -13.98
N ARG A 301 -32.24 -0.84 -14.66
CA ARG A 301 -33.14 -1.30 -15.74
C ARG A 301 -32.47 -2.20 -16.80
N PRO A 302 -31.19 -2.00 -17.19
CA PRO A 302 -30.52 -2.90 -18.12
C PRO A 302 -30.52 -4.38 -17.70
N ILE A 303 -30.64 -4.72 -16.39
CA ILE A 303 -30.67 -6.11 -15.92
C ILE A 303 -31.84 -6.92 -16.50
N GLU A 304 -32.94 -6.27 -16.87
CA GLU A 304 -34.07 -6.91 -17.58
C GLU A 304 -33.60 -7.61 -18.86
N THR A 305 -32.60 -7.04 -19.53
CA THR A 305 -32.03 -7.57 -20.77
C THR A 305 -30.78 -8.41 -20.51
N THR A 306 -29.90 -8.00 -19.59
CA THR A 306 -28.62 -8.69 -19.39
C THR A 306 -28.77 -10.03 -18.68
N LEU A 307 -29.72 -10.16 -17.74
CA LEU A 307 -29.99 -11.43 -17.05
C LEU A 307 -30.53 -12.53 -17.99
N SER A 308 -31.26 -12.14 -19.05
CA SER A 308 -31.78 -13.10 -20.04
C SER A 308 -30.68 -13.90 -20.75
N LYS A 309 -29.46 -13.36 -20.85
CA LYS A 309 -28.28 -14.07 -21.39
C LYS A 309 -27.91 -15.30 -20.54
N TYR A 310 -28.33 -15.30 -19.28
CA TYR A 310 -28.11 -16.35 -18.30
C TYR A 310 -29.43 -17.03 -17.89
N GLU A 311 -30.46 -16.96 -18.74
CA GLU A 311 -31.76 -17.63 -18.48
C GLU A 311 -32.42 -17.20 -17.16
N LEU A 312 -32.09 -16.00 -16.67
CA LEU A 312 -32.67 -15.40 -15.47
C LEU A 312 -33.59 -14.22 -15.85
N THR A 313 -34.56 -13.97 -14.99
CA THR A 313 -35.56 -12.90 -15.11
C THR A 313 -35.62 -12.07 -13.82
N LEU A 314 -36.40 -11.00 -13.82
CA LEU A 314 -36.65 -10.24 -12.59
C LEU A 314 -37.37 -11.06 -11.50
N ASP A 315 -38.06 -12.14 -11.87
CA ASP A 315 -38.66 -13.07 -10.90
C ASP A 315 -37.63 -13.92 -10.17
N ASP A 316 -36.38 -13.97 -10.64
CA ASP A 316 -35.30 -14.65 -9.95
C ASP A 316 -34.58 -13.74 -8.94
N VAL A 317 -34.83 -12.43 -9.00
CA VAL A 317 -34.13 -11.43 -8.18
C VAL A 317 -34.79 -11.30 -6.80
N ALA A 318 -33.96 -11.35 -5.75
CA ALA A 318 -34.36 -11.05 -4.37
C ALA A 318 -34.03 -9.60 -4.01
N PHE A 319 -32.83 -9.15 -4.38
CA PHE A 319 -32.39 -7.76 -4.18
C PHE A 319 -31.30 -7.37 -5.18
N ALA A 320 -31.29 -6.12 -5.63
CA ALA A 320 -30.26 -5.59 -6.51
C ALA A 320 -29.91 -4.11 -6.21
N TRP A 321 -28.63 -3.77 -6.38
CA TRP A 321 -28.12 -2.40 -6.28
C TRP A 321 -27.01 -2.13 -7.30
N SER A 322 -26.75 -0.85 -7.59
CA SER A 322 -25.71 -0.43 -8.52
C SER A 322 -24.53 0.24 -7.82
N PHE A 323 -23.35 0.11 -8.43
CA PHE A 323 -22.19 0.93 -8.11
C PHE A 323 -21.37 1.22 -9.38
N THR A 324 -20.67 2.35 -9.40
CA THR A 324 -19.80 2.76 -10.51
C THR A 324 -18.33 2.73 -10.09
N THR A 325 -17.48 2.07 -10.87
CA THR A 325 -16.03 2.01 -10.60
C THR A 325 -15.32 3.31 -10.99
N GLN A 326 -14.26 3.65 -10.25
CA GLN A 326 -13.39 4.81 -10.50
C GLN A 326 -12.55 4.67 -11.77
N SER A 327 -11.83 5.74 -12.17
CA SER A 327 -10.87 5.74 -13.29
C SER A 327 -9.40 5.55 -12.86
N SER A 328 -9.06 4.34 -12.39
CA SER A 328 -7.77 4.01 -11.78
C SER A 328 -6.52 4.30 -12.63
N THR A 329 -6.56 4.12 -13.95
CA THR A 329 -5.37 4.28 -14.82
C THR A 329 -5.24 5.68 -15.44
N HIS A 330 -6.34 6.44 -15.46
CA HIS A 330 -6.49 7.66 -16.25
C HIS A 330 -5.48 8.76 -15.87
N GLU A 331 -5.24 8.99 -14.59
CA GLU A 331 -4.31 10.04 -14.13
C GLU A 331 -2.85 9.74 -14.53
N LEU A 332 -2.40 8.48 -14.43
CA LEU A 332 -1.04 8.11 -14.84
C LEU A 332 -0.85 8.21 -16.36
N LEU A 333 -1.89 7.87 -17.15
CA LEU A 333 -1.89 8.07 -18.61
C LEU A 333 -1.83 9.55 -18.98
N ALA A 334 -2.59 10.41 -18.30
CA ALA A 334 -2.56 11.85 -18.51
C ALA A 334 -1.18 12.45 -18.17
N ILE A 335 -0.50 11.96 -17.13
CA ILE A 335 0.88 12.35 -16.80
C ILE A 335 1.84 11.91 -17.90
N ARG A 336 1.73 10.65 -18.37
CA ARG A 336 2.53 10.13 -19.50
C ARG A 336 2.33 10.97 -20.76
N ASP A 337 1.11 11.38 -21.07
CA ASP A 337 0.82 12.23 -22.23
C ASP A 337 1.41 13.62 -22.02
N GLY A 338 1.24 14.17 -20.82
CA GLY A 338 1.73 15.49 -20.44
C GLY A 338 3.24 15.63 -20.56
N ILE A 339 4.03 14.67 -20.07
CA ILE A 339 5.48 14.68 -20.26
C ILE A 339 5.87 14.63 -21.74
N ASN A 340 5.01 14.09 -22.62
CA ASN A 340 5.21 14.05 -24.07
C ASN A 340 4.50 15.20 -24.83
N GLY A 341 4.09 16.26 -24.12
CA GLY A 341 3.52 17.47 -24.73
C GLY A 341 2.06 17.33 -25.16
N GLN A 342 1.34 16.33 -24.64
CA GLN A 342 -0.02 16.00 -25.03
C GLN A 342 -0.99 16.10 -23.85
N GLY A 343 -2.28 16.22 -24.16
CA GLY A 343 -3.33 16.19 -23.15
C GLY A 343 -3.34 17.42 -22.22
N PRO A 344 -4.11 17.35 -21.12
CA PRO A 344 -4.33 18.49 -20.22
C PRO A 344 -3.06 18.90 -19.44
N LEU A 345 -2.08 18.01 -19.32
CA LEU A 345 -0.82 18.24 -18.61
C LEU A 345 0.37 18.51 -19.55
N SER A 346 0.12 18.96 -20.79
CA SER A 346 1.16 19.17 -21.81
C SER A 346 2.28 20.13 -21.38
N PHE A 347 2.04 20.98 -20.39
CA PHE A 347 3.06 21.87 -19.81
C PHE A 347 4.23 21.12 -19.16
N LEU A 348 4.05 19.84 -18.81
CA LEU A 348 5.11 19.02 -18.20
C LEU A 348 6.29 18.81 -19.15
N GLU A 349 6.07 18.74 -20.47
CA GLU A 349 7.15 18.59 -21.44
C GLU A 349 8.17 19.73 -21.38
N GLU A 350 7.69 20.97 -21.36
CA GLU A 350 8.55 22.16 -21.30
C GLU A 350 9.15 22.34 -19.91
N LYS A 351 8.37 22.06 -18.85
CA LYS A 351 8.81 22.24 -17.46
C LYS A 351 9.87 21.21 -17.05
N PHE A 352 9.79 19.98 -17.57
CA PHE A 352 10.66 18.86 -17.22
C PHE A 352 11.27 18.21 -18.47
N PRO A 353 12.16 18.92 -19.19
CA PRO A 353 12.92 18.33 -20.28
C PRO A 353 13.80 17.19 -19.74
N PRO A 354 14.08 16.12 -20.52
CA PRO A 354 14.89 14.98 -20.08
C PRO A 354 16.37 15.38 -20.00
N LYS A 355 16.72 16.08 -18.92
CA LYS A 355 18.09 16.53 -18.61
C LYS A 355 18.70 15.58 -17.59
N PHE A 356 20.01 15.38 -17.70
CA PHE A 356 20.74 14.57 -16.76
C PHE A 356 22.13 15.14 -16.48
N GLU A 357 22.71 14.70 -15.38
CA GLU A 357 24.04 15.03 -14.92
C GLU A 357 24.81 13.73 -14.69
N LEU A 358 26.03 13.60 -15.21
CA LEU A 358 26.89 12.46 -14.88
C LEU A 358 27.50 12.65 -13.50
N LEU A 359 27.42 11.62 -12.64
CA LEU A 359 28.18 11.60 -11.39
C LEU A 359 29.60 11.15 -11.68
N PRO A 360 30.62 11.93 -11.28
CA PRO A 360 31.97 11.72 -11.77
C PRO A 360 32.72 10.62 -11.02
N TRP A 361 33.43 9.79 -11.78
CA TRP A 361 34.46 8.87 -11.30
C TRP A 361 35.84 9.50 -11.60
N TYR A 362 36.30 10.44 -10.77
CA TYR A 362 37.59 11.13 -11.03
C TYR A 362 38.78 10.33 -10.50
N ASP A 363 39.95 10.50 -11.13
CA ASP A 363 41.24 10.18 -10.53
C ASP A 363 41.85 11.40 -9.81
N ASP A 364 42.74 11.17 -8.83
CA ASP A 364 43.39 12.24 -8.06
C ASP A 364 44.17 13.22 -8.96
N ALA A 365 44.73 12.73 -10.07
CA ALA A 365 45.49 13.53 -11.02
C ALA A 365 44.61 14.52 -11.80
N SER A 366 43.37 14.13 -12.09
CA SER A 366 42.33 14.93 -12.77
C SER A 366 41.80 15.99 -11.83
N LEU A 367 41.59 15.65 -10.55
CA LEU A 367 41.24 16.63 -9.51
C LEU A 367 42.36 17.65 -9.26
N ASP A 368 43.62 17.22 -9.28
CA ASP A 368 44.74 18.15 -9.16
C ASP A 368 44.93 19.01 -10.41
N ALA A 369 44.62 18.48 -11.60
CA ALA A 369 44.53 19.29 -12.81
C ALA A 369 43.40 20.33 -12.71
N CYS A 370 42.24 19.94 -12.17
CA CYS A 370 41.11 20.85 -11.88
C CYS A 370 41.48 21.97 -10.94
N ARG A 371 42.03 21.62 -9.77
CA ARG A 371 42.40 22.58 -8.73
C ARG A 371 43.41 23.60 -9.27
N ARG A 372 44.33 23.16 -10.14
CA ARG A 372 45.30 24.03 -10.82
C ARG A 372 44.69 24.90 -11.93
N ALA A 373 43.61 24.46 -12.56
CA ALA A 373 42.93 25.21 -13.63
C ALA A 373 42.05 26.36 -13.12
N GLY A 374 41.82 26.48 -11.80
CA GLY A 374 41.16 27.64 -11.16
C GLY A 374 39.68 27.85 -11.48
N ASN A 375 39.08 26.94 -12.26
CA ASN A 375 37.65 26.95 -12.57
C ASN A 375 36.96 25.84 -11.75
N GLY A 376 35.74 26.10 -11.27
CA GLY A 376 34.87 25.11 -10.60
C GLY A 376 34.50 23.92 -11.50
N PRO A 377 33.33 23.28 -11.36
CA PRO A 377 33.01 21.90 -11.83
C PRO A 377 33.05 21.62 -13.37
N LYS A 378 33.73 22.43 -14.17
CA LYS A 378 34.00 22.25 -15.60
C LYS A 378 35.41 21.73 -15.86
N CYS A 379 35.73 20.55 -15.35
CA CYS A 379 36.97 19.87 -15.71
C CYS A 379 36.73 18.62 -16.54
N GLU A 380 37.58 18.41 -17.53
CA GLU A 380 37.67 17.14 -18.24
C GLU A 380 38.77 16.27 -17.59
N PRO A 381 38.48 15.02 -17.19
CA PRO A 381 39.46 14.11 -16.63
C PRO A 381 40.50 13.67 -17.64
N ARG A 382 41.62 13.16 -17.14
CA ARG A 382 42.78 12.72 -17.93
C ARG A 382 42.51 11.45 -18.75
N PHE A 383 41.44 10.71 -18.43
CA PHE A 383 40.99 9.51 -19.13
C PHE A 383 39.45 9.52 -19.28
N GLY A 384 38.95 9.42 -20.52
CA GLY A 384 37.53 9.23 -20.82
C GLY A 384 36.61 10.43 -20.53
N GLN A 385 35.32 10.26 -20.83
CA GLN A 385 34.26 11.20 -20.44
C GLN A 385 34.13 11.22 -18.89
N PRO A 386 34.01 12.40 -18.25
CA PRO A 386 33.81 12.48 -16.80
C PRO A 386 32.52 11.75 -16.39
N GLY A 387 32.66 10.68 -15.60
CA GLY A 387 31.52 9.87 -15.12
C GLY A 387 31.38 8.47 -15.70
N VAL A 388 32.38 8.00 -16.44
CA VAL A 388 32.46 6.63 -16.96
C VAL A 388 33.57 5.85 -16.23
N LEU A 389 33.24 4.68 -15.70
CA LEU A 389 34.16 3.74 -15.08
C LEU A 389 34.36 2.55 -16.02
N ASP A 390 35.58 2.37 -16.52
CA ASP A 390 35.91 1.28 -17.44
C ASP A 390 35.88 -0.11 -16.76
N ALA A 391 35.83 -1.15 -17.58
CA ALA A 391 35.76 -2.53 -17.12
C ALA A 391 36.96 -3.00 -16.28
N GLU A 392 38.17 -2.47 -16.50
CA GLU A 392 39.37 -2.92 -15.76
C GLU A 392 39.28 -2.46 -14.31
N ARG A 393 38.97 -1.17 -14.11
CA ARG A 393 38.76 -0.60 -12.78
C ARG A 393 37.53 -1.19 -12.09
N LEU A 394 36.43 -1.39 -12.84
CA LEU A 394 35.24 -2.06 -12.31
C LEU A 394 35.56 -3.47 -11.81
N GLN A 395 36.31 -4.26 -12.59
CA GLN A 395 36.73 -5.61 -12.19
C GLN A 395 37.61 -5.60 -10.93
N ALA A 396 38.53 -4.64 -10.82
CA ALA A 396 39.37 -4.48 -9.63
C ALA A 396 38.52 -4.22 -8.37
N ILE A 397 37.49 -3.37 -8.48
CA ILE A 397 36.56 -3.08 -7.39
C ILE A 397 35.73 -4.32 -7.03
N LEU A 398 35.13 -4.98 -8.02
CA LEU A 398 34.25 -6.14 -7.81
C LEU A 398 34.99 -7.33 -7.17
N THR A 399 36.26 -7.54 -7.54
CA THR A 399 37.10 -8.61 -6.97
C THR A 399 37.27 -8.50 -5.46
N VAL A 400 37.15 -7.28 -4.91
CA VAL A 400 37.22 -7.03 -3.46
C VAL A 400 35.82 -6.90 -2.86
N ALA A 401 34.93 -6.13 -3.50
CA ALA A 401 33.62 -5.81 -2.95
C ALA A 401 32.68 -7.03 -2.88
N VAL A 402 32.63 -7.87 -3.93
CA VAL A 402 31.70 -9.01 -3.98
C VAL A 402 31.99 -10.04 -2.89
N PRO A 403 33.24 -10.52 -2.69
CA PRO A 403 33.52 -11.49 -1.61
C PRO A 403 33.25 -10.93 -0.20
N LEU A 404 33.34 -9.62 -0.01
CA LEU A 404 33.04 -8.98 1.27
C LEU A 404 31.54 -8.95 1.57
N VAL A 405 30.70 -8.67 0.56
CA VAL A 405 29.25 -8.52 0.73
C VAL A 405 28.51 -9.85 0.60
N ALA A 406 28.87 -10.67 -0.40
CA ALA A 406 28.19 -11.93 -0.74
C ALA A 406 28.93 -13.18 -0.23
N GLY A 407 30.10 -13.01 0.42
CA GLY A 407 30.99 -14.09 0.81
C GLY A 407 31.87 -14.60 -0.34
N ASP A 408 33.03 -15.20 -0.03
CA ASP A 408 33.87 -15.85 -1.04
C ASP A 408 33.31 -17.24 -1.38
N SER A 409 32.65 -17.34 -2.53
CA SER A 409 31.98 -18.55 -3.01
C SER A 409 32.18 -18.74 -4.52
N PRO A 410 31.91 -19.95 -5.07
CA PRO A 410 31.85 -20.15 -6.52
C PRO A 410 30.87 -19.22 -7.22
N ASP A 411 29.74 -18.90 -6.57
CA ASP A 411 28.72 -18.00 -7.13
C ASP A 411 29.25 -16.56 -7.20
N SER A 412 29.95 -16.10 -6.16
CA SER A 412 30.63 -14.79 -6.16
C SER A 412 31.68 -14.68 -7.26
N LYS A 413 32.43 -15.76 -7.53
CA LYS A 413 33.39 -15.80 -8.64
C LYS A 413 32.70 -15.78 -10.00
N ALA A 414 31.63 -16.55 -10.17
CA ALA A 414 30.83 -16.54 -11.39
C ALA A 414 30.20 -15.16 -11.67
N LEU A 415 29.77 -14.46 -10.61
CA LEU A 415 29.28 -13.09 -10.69
C LEU A 415 30.38 -12.14 -11.17
N ILE A 416 31.56 -12.15 -10.55
CA ILE A 416 32.72 -11.33 -10.97
C ILE A 416 33.09 -11.63 -12.43
N ASP A 417 33.16 -12.91 -12.81
CA ASP A 417 33.51 -13.34 -14.18
C ASP A 417 32.49 -12.86 -15.22
N SER A 418 31.22 -12.70 -14.84
CA SER A 418 30.17 -12.18 -15.72
C SER A 418 30.46 -10.75 -16.18
N TYR A 419 31.22 -9.96 -15.42
CA TYR A 419 31.58 -8.59 -15.78
C TYR A 419 32.66 -8.48 -16.85
N ASN A 420 33.28 -9.60 -17.26
CA ASN A 420 34.16 -9.61 -18.43
C ASN A 420 33.42 -9.21 -19.72
N PHE A 421 32.10 -9.34 -19.74
CA PHE A 421 31.24 -8.95 -20.86
C PHE A 421 30.84 -7.45 -20.85
N VAL A 422 31.13 -6.72 -19.78
CA VAL A 422 30.86 -5.29 -19.64
C VAL A 422 32.06 -4.48 -20.17
N SER A 423 31.79 -3.40 -20.90
CA SER A 423 32.80 -2.46 -21.39
C SER A 423 33.05 -1.33 -20.40
N HIS A 424 31.98 -0.75 -19.87
CA HIS A 424 32.02 0.33 -18.88
C HIS A 424 30.69 0.46 -18.11
N VAL A 425 30.73 1.18 -17.00
CA VAL A 425 29.55 1.59 -16.21
C VAL A 425 29.54 3.11 -16.09
N PHE A 426 28.36 3.72 -16.09
CA PHE A 426 28.20 5.14 -15.80
C PHE A 426 27.05 5.38 -14.84
N THR A 427 27.12 6.54 -14.19
CA THR A 427 26.14 6.98 -13.20
C THR A 427 25.59 8.32 -13.60
N MET A 428 24.28 8.49 -13.50
CA MET A 428 23.65 9.78 -13.77
C MET A 428 22.55 10.12 -12.78
N VAL A 429 22.27 11.40 -12.68
CA VAL A 429 21.08 11.95 -12.02
C VAL A 429 20.19 12.55 -13.09
N LEU A 430 18.96 12.05 -13.19
CA LEU A 430 17.93 12.46 -14.13
C LEU A 430 16.98 13.48 -13.48
N ASP A 431 16.71 14.56 -14.20
CA ASP A 431 15.63 15.50 -13.88
C ASP A 431 14.28 14.86 -14.23
N THR A 432 13.43 14.71 -13.22
CA THR A 432 12.11 14.06 -13.31
C THR A 432 11.02 14.94 -12.70
N PRO A 433 9.79 14.96 -13.22
CA PRO A 433 8.66 15.58 -12.51
C PRO A 433 8.41 14.85 -11.19
N ASN A 434 8.44 15.58 -10.09
CA ASN A 434 8.11 15.08 -8.75
C ASN A 434 6.74 15.61 -8.31
N PHE A 435 5.77 14.70 -8.16
CA PHE A 435 4.41 15.00 -7.69
C PHE A 435 4.26 14.85 -6.17
N LEU A 436 5.31 14.36 -5.49
CA LEU A 436 5.43 14.22 -4.04
C LEU A 436 6.36 15.30 -3.49
N ILE A 437 6.26 16.53 -3.99
CA ILE A 437 7.01 17.65 -3.38
C ILE A 437 6.35 18.06 -2.08
N ASP A 438 7.17 18.47 -1.10
CA ASP A 438 6.73 19.16 0.11
C ASP A 438 5.84 20.36 -0.25
N ARG A 439 4.65 20.38 0.36
CA ARG A 439 3.63 21.43 0.18
C ARG A 439 3.54 22.39 1.33
N ASP A 440 3.91 21.99 2.54
CA ASP A 440 3.81 22.83 3.72
C ASP A 440 5.05 23.74 3.88
N GLY A 441 6.12 23.44 3.14
CA GLY A 441 7.32 24.25 3.04
C GLY A 441 8.25 24.08 4.25
N VAL A 442 8.12 23.00 5.00
CA VAL A 442 8.97 22.68 6.16
C VAL A 442 10.23 21.90 5.78
N ALA A 443 10.41 21.53 4.51
CA ALA A 443 11.62 20.89 4.02
C ALA A 443 12.88 21.74 4.28
N ILE A 444 13.96 21.06 4.65
CA ILE A 444 15.29 21.65 4.83
C ILE A 444 16.32 20.84 4.03
N ASP A 445 17.53 21.36 3.83
CA ASP A 445 18.53 20.71 2.97
C ASP A 445 18.86 19.28 3.45
N GLY A 446 18.64 18.31 2.56
CA GLY A 446 18.76 16.87 2.80
C GLY A 446 17.64 16.22 3.62
N TYR A 447 16.57 16.96 3.92
CA TYR A 447 15.32 16.43 4.50
C TYR A 447 14.12 16.95 3.71
N PRO A 448 13.66 16.18 2.71
CA PRO A 448 12.63 16.64 1.77
C PRO A 448 11.23 16.80 2.36
N GLN A 449 10.93 16.28 3.57
CA GLN A 449 9.63 16.43 4.27
C GLN A 449 8.43 16.11 3.38
N ASP A 450 8.47 14.95 2.73
CA ASP A 450 7.49 14.49 1.74
C ASP A 450 6.98 13.07 2.08
N ASP A 451 7.06 12.67 3.35
CA ASP A 451 6.64 11.37 3.89
C ASP A 451 5.12 11.23 4.13
N ASP A 452 4.36 12.31 3.91
CA ASP A 452 2.89 12.37 4.00
C ASP A 452 2.21 12.87 2.70
N GLU A 453 3.02 13.10 1.65
CA GLU A 453 2.56 13.67 0.40
C GLU A 453 1.90 12.64 -0.52
N SER A 454 0.99 13.10 -1.38
CA SER A 454 0.27 12.24 -2.35
C SER A 454 -0.08 13.05 -3.60
N PHE A 455 -0.29 12.43 -4.75
CA PHE A 455 -0.54 13.14 -6.00
C PHE A 455 -1.76 14.06 -5.91
N GLU A 456 -1.60 15.29 -6.39
CA GLU A 456 -2.68 16.26 -6.51
C GLU A 456 -2.71 16.82 -7.93
N THR A 457 -3.62 16.27 -8.73
CA THR A 457 -3.87 16.73 -10.09
C THR A 457 -5.34 17.08 -10.29
N ASP A 458 -5.58 18.08 -11.12
CA ASP A 458 -6.89 18.42 -11.66
C ASP A 458 -6.78 18.39 -13.18
N LEU A 459 -7.18 17.26 -13.76
CA LEU A 459 -7.12 17.03 -15.20
C LEU A 459 -8.12 17.90 -15.97
N ALA A 460 -9.23 18.31 -15.34
CA ALA A 460 -10.22 19.18 -15.98
C ALA A 460 -9.71 20.62 -16.08
N ALA A 461 -9.01 21.10 -15.04
CA ALA A 461 -8.33 22.39 -15.03
C ALA A 461 -6.98 22.38 -15.77
N GLY A 462 -6.39 21.20 -16.00
CA GLY A 462 -5.06 21.06 -16.59
C GLY A 462 -3.94 21.49 -15.64
N THR A 463 -4.13 21.29 -14.33
CA THR A 463 -3.18 21.71 -13.28
C THR A 463 -2.71 20.53 -12.43
N ALA A 464 -1.50 20.61 -11.90
CA ALA A 464 -0.96 19.64 -10.95
C ALA A 464 0.04 20.29 -10.00
N VAL A 465 0.10 19.81 -8.76
CA VAL A 465 1.18 20.12 -7.81
C VAL A 465 2.38 19.26 -8.17
N VAL A 466 3.42 19.88 -8.73
CA VAL A 466 4.59 19.18 -9.28
C VAL A 466 5.83 20.07 -9.28
N GLY A 467 6.97 19.54 -8.84
CA GLY A 467 8.27 20.21 -8.83
C GLY A 467 9.38 19.36 -9.45
N LEU A 468 10.61 19.84 -9.36
CA LEU A 468 11.78 19.13 -9.90
C LEU A 468 12.24 18.04 -8.93
N GLY A 469 12.20 16.80 -9.39
CA GLY A 469 12.85 15.66 -8.74
C GLY A 469 14.18 15.31 -9.39
N LYS A 470 15.00 14.57 -8.64
CA LYS A 470 16.30 14.05 -9.08
C LYS A 470 16.32 12.55 -8.83
N ALA A 471 16.31 11.74 -9.89
CA ALA A 471 16.37 10.29 -9.78
C ALA A 471 17.76 9.78 -10.18
N THR A 472 18.35 8.87 -9.39
CA THR A 472 19.70 8.37 -9.65
C THR A 472 19.66 7.04 -10.38
N LEU A 473 20.47 6.93 -11.44
CA LEU A 473 20.59 5.75 -12.29
C LEU A 473 22.02 5.26 -12.35
N TRP A 474 22.19 3.94 -12.41
CA TRP A 474 23.39 3.29 -12.91
C TRP A 474 23.09 2.51 -14.16
N CYS A 475 24.01 2.54 -15.12
CA CYS A 475 23.91 1.73 -16.33
C CYS A 475 25.22 1.03 -16.65
N THR A 476 25.12 -0.22 -17.08
CA THR A 476 26.24 -1.03 -17.59
C THR A 476 26.11 -1.20 -19.09
N VAL A 477 27.22 -1.03 -19.80
CA VAL A 477 27.28 -1.14 -21.26
C VAL A 477 28.01 -2.43 -21.65
N PRO A 478 27.46 -3.25 -22.56
CA PRO A 478 28.14 -4.46 -23.03
C PRO A 478 29.35 -4.14 -23.92
N ARG A 479 30.24 -5.12 -24.09
CA ARG A 479 31.26 -5.08 -25.14
C ARG A 479 30.63 -5.34 -26.51
N THR A 480 31.11 -4.62 -27.53
CA THR A 480 30.76 -4.85 -28.93
C THR A 480 31.32 -6.16 -29.47
N GLU A 481 32.49 -6.59 -28.98
CA GLU A 481 33.10 -7.88 -29.31
C GLU A 481 33.37 -8.71 -28.05
N MET A 482 32.96 -9.99 -28.09
CA MET A 482 33.16 -10.94 -26.98
C MET A 482 33.71 -12.25 -27.49
N ARG A 483 34.69 -12.81 -26.79
CA ARG A 483 35.23 -14.14 -27.08
C ARG A 483 34.61 -15.16 -26.13
N ARG A 484 33.94 -16.18 -26.69
CA ARG A 484 33.37 -17.31 -25.93
C ARG A 484 34.46 -18.31 -25.53
N ALA A 485 34.15 -19.14 -24.54
CA ALA A 485 35.03 -20.19 -24.04
C ALA A 485 35.41 -21.24 -25.12
N ASP A 486 34.56 -21.43 -26.14
CA ASP A 486 34.82 -22.29 -27.29
C ASP A 486 35.73 -21.63 -28.37
N GLY A 487 36.20 -20.40 -28.12
CA GLY A 487 37.05 -19.64 -29.03
C GLY A 487 36.31 -18.83 -30.10
N THR A 488 34.98 -18.89 -30.16
CA THR A 488 34.18 -18.10 -31.12
C THR A 488 34.04 -16.63 -30.67
N THR A 489 34.05 -15.70 -31.62
CA THR A 489 33.76 -14.27 -31.36
C THR A 489 32.30 -13.98 -31.67
N VAL A 490 31.61 -13.34 -30.73
CA VAL A 490 30.27 -12.78 -30.90
C VAL A 490 30.40 -11.27 -31.00
N THR A 491 29.78 -10.70 -32.02
CA THR A 491 29.74 -9.25 -32.22
C THR A 491 28.33 -8.74 -32.02
N HIS A 492 28.18 -7.77 -31.11
CA HIS A 492 26.96 -6.99 -30.92
C HIS A 492 27.18 -5.57 -31.46
N LYS A 493 26.11 -4.79 -31.61
CA LYS A 493 26.16 -3.45 -32.19
C LYS A 493 25.46 -2.44 -31.29
N GLN A 494 26.13 -1.31 -31.05
CA GLN A 494 25.54 -0.12 -30.49
C GLN A 494 24.54 0.52 -31.48
N PRO A 495 23.51 1.24 -31.00
CA PRO A 495 23.13 1.34 -29.60
C PRO A 495 22.51 0.04 -29.07
N PHE A 496 22.95 -0.39 -27.89
CA PHE A 496 22.47 -1.62 -27.26
C PHE A 496 21.01 -1.47 -26.78
N PRO A 497 20.19 -2.54 -26.88
CA PRO A 497 18.93 -2.65 -26.16
C PRO A 497 19.15 -2.53 -24.64
N VAL A 498 18.16 -1.99 -23.94
CA VAL A 498 18.27 -1.70 -22.50
C VAL A 498 17.28 -2.54 -21.71
N VAL A 499 17.77 -3.25 -20.70
CA VAL A 499 16.97 -3.87 -19.65
C VAL A 499 16.93 -2.92 -18.45
N PHE A 500 15.74 -2.43 -18.15
CA PHE A 500 15.49 -1.69 -16.93
C PHE A 500 15.30 -2.66 -15.77
N TYR A 501 16.09 -2.49 -14.71
CA TYR A 501 16.03 -3.29 -13.50
C TYR A 501 15.38 -2.51 -12.34
N GLY A 502 14.28 -3.04 -11.81
CA GLY A 502 13.69 -2.61 -10.54
C GLY A 502 14.19 -3.46 -9.37
N HIS A 503 14.63 -2.81 -8.29
CA HIS A 503 15.16 -3.44 -7.08
C HIS A 503 14.05 -3.84 -6.08
N GLY A 504 14.39 -4.70 -5.10
CA GLY A 504 13.50 -5.12 -4.03
C GLY A 504 13.22 -4.03 -2.99
N TYR A 505 12.24 -4.29 -2.11
CA TYR A 505 11.91 -3.39 -0.99
C TYR A 505 13.06 -3.30 0.01
N GLY A 506 13.42 -2.08 0.45
CA GLY A 506 14.61 -1.82 1.28
C GLY A 506 15.94 -1.84 0.50
N GLY A 507 15.89 -2.22 -0.79
CA GLY A 507 17.03 -2.29 -1.68
C GLY A 507 17.43 -0.95 -2.28
N ALA A 508 18.24 -1.02 -3.34
CA ALA A 508 18.68 0.13 -4.12
C ALA A 508 19.02 -0.29 -5.55
N ARG A 509 19.20 0.68 -6.44
CA ARG A 509 19.57 0.47 -7.86
C ARG A 509 20.76 -0.48 -8.08
N LEU A 510 21.68 -0.57 -7.11
CA LEU A 510 22.89 -1.38 -7.20
C LEU A 510 22.63 -2.89 -7.22
N GLU A 511 21.45 -3.35 -6.80
CA GLU A 511 21.04 -4.75 -6.94
C GLU A 511 21.11 -5.24 -8.40
N MET A 512 20.96 -4.34 -9.38
CA MET A 512 21.11 -4.67 -10.80
C MET A 512 22.47 -5.35 -11.09
N MET A 513 23.48 -5.08 -10.25
CA MET A 513 24.82 -5.61 -10.43
C MET A 513 24.87 -7.13 -10.26
N GLY A 514 23.91 -7.75 -9.59
CA GLY A 514 23.76 -9.20 -9.54
C GLY A 514 23.47 -9.83 -10.91
N PHE A 515 23.06 -9.04 -11.90
CA PHE A 515 22.51 -9.53 -13.16
C PHE A 515 23.11 -8.89 -14.41
N ALA A 516 23.60 -7.65 -14.30
CA ALA A 516 24.08 -6.85 -15.43
C ALA A 516 25.15 -7.54 -16.29
N GLY A 517 26.13 -8.21 -15.69
CA GLY A 517 27.15 -8.97 -16.44
C GLY A 517 26.56 -10.15 -17.23
N HIS A 518 25.52 -10.81 -16.71
CA HIS A 518 24.81 -11.85 -17.43
C HIS A 518 23.98 -11.31 -18.61
N HIS A 519 23.35 -10.15 -18.46
CA HIS A 519 22.69 -9.46 -19.58
C HIS A 519 23.69 -9.02 -20.66
N ALA A 520 24.84 -8.49 -20.25
CA ALA A 520 25.89 -8.04 -21.16
C ALA A 520 26.40 -9.17 -22.08
N ARG A 521 26.44 -10.42 -21.60
CA ARG A 521 26.74 -11.62 -22.41
C ARG A 521 25.83 -11.78 -23.63
N PHE A 522 24.61 -11.24 -23.59
CA PHE A 522 23.64 -11.27 -24.69
C PHE A 522 23.58 -9.94 -25.47
N GLY A 523 24.46 -8.98 -25.17
CA GLY A 523 24.44 -7.65 -25.78
C GLY A 523 23.26 -6.80 -25.30
N LEU A 524 22.89 -6.93 -24.03
CA LEU A 524 21.85 -6.14 -23.39
C LEU A 524 22.50 -5.23 -22.34
N ALA A 525 22.33 -3.92 -22.50
CA ALA A 525 22.69 -2.96 -21.46
C ALA A 525 21.71 -3.09 -20.30
N THR A 526 22.18 -2.88 -19.06
CA THR A 526 21.31 -2.92 -17.87
C THR A 526 21.37 -1.58 -17.16
N CYS A 527 20.20 -0.99 -16.91
CA CYS A 527 20.07 0.24 -16.13
C CYS A 527 19.18 0.01 -14.91
N GLY A 528 19.64 0.40 -13.73
CA GLY A 528 18.91 0.38 -12.47
C GLY A 528 18.65 1.80 -12.00
N LEU A 529 17.45 2.02 -11.47
CA LEU A 529 16.98 3.30 -10.93
C LEU A 529 16.48 3.05 -9.51
N ASP A 530 16.78 3.97 -8.59
CA ASP A 530 16.18 3.89 -7.25
C ASP A 530 14.69 4.20 -7.35
N ALA A 531 13.85 3.34 -6.77
CA ALA A 531 12.46 3.70 -6.51
C ALA A 531 12.38 4.98 -5.65
N TYR A 532 11.24 5.66 -5.65
CA TYR A 532 11.07 6.86 -4.83
C TYR A 532 11.30 6.51 -3.35
N GLY A 533 11.95 7.41 -2.60
CA GLY A 533 12.36 7.17 -1.20
C GLY A 533 13.48 6.14 -1.00
N HIS A 534 14.04 5.54 -2.07
CA HIS A 534 15.13 4.55 -1.96
C HIS A 534 16.49 5.12 -2.37
N GLY A 535 17.55 4.44 -1.95
CA GLY A 535 18.92 4.73 -2.34
C GLY A 535 19.92 3.84 -1.62
N THR A 536 21.17 3.86 -2.07
CA THR A 536 22.23 3.09 -1.42
C THR A 536 22.61 3.73 -0.08
N VAL A 537 22.14 3.15 1.01
CA VAL A 537 22.54 3.51 2.37
C VAL A 537 23.65 2.57 2.83
N ILE A 538 24.65 3.11 3.51
CA ILE A 538 25.73 2.33 4.10
C ILE A 538 25.42 2.14 5.58
N PRO A 539 25.18 0.89 6.03
CA PRO A 539 24.94 0.63 7.44
C PRO A 539 26.16 0.99 8.31
N PRO A 540 25.96 1.44 9.56
CA PRO A 540 27.03 1.81 10.50
C PRO A 540 28.11 0.75 10.68
N GLU A 541 27.75 -0.52 10.66
CA GLU A 541 28.68 -1.64 10.81
C GLU A 541 29.69 -1.73 9.67
N PHE A 542 29.36 -1.19 8.49
CA PHE A 542 30.26 -1.07 7.34
C PHE A 542 30.98 0.28 7.27
N ALA A 543 30.69 1.22 8.18
CA ALA A 543 31.36 2.52 8.21
C ALA A 543 32.90 2.40 8.35
N PRO A 544 33.46 1.52 9.22
CA PRO A 544 34.92 1.33 9.27
C PRO A 544 35.49 0.82 7.95
N LEU A 545 34.80 -0.10 7.27
CA LEU A 545 35.19 -0.64 5.97
C LEU A 545 35.26 0.47 4.91
N ILE A 546 34.23 1.32 4.85
CA ILE A 546 34.14 2.40 3.86
C ILE A 546 35.02 3.60 4.21
N GLN A 547 35.37 3.80 5.47
CA GLN A 547 36.28 4.87 5.87
C GLN A 547 37.75 4.46 5.78
N THR A 548 38.09 3.17 5.87
CA THR A 548 39.49 2.71 6.01
C THR A 548 39.99 1.78 4.92
N ILE A 549 39.13 1.00 4.26
CA ILE A 549 39.52 -0.02 3.27
C ILE A 549 39.14 0.41 1.85
N LEU A 550 37.90 0.85 1.66
CA LEU A 550 37.40 1.24 0.34
C LEU A 550 38.15 2.45 -0.26
N PRO A 551 38.46 3.53 0.49
CA PRO A 551 39.14 4.69 -0.09
C PRO A 551 40.55 4.38 -0.58
N PRO A 552 41.42 3.65 0.16
CA PRO A 552 42.70 3.20 -0.37
C PRO A 552 42.60 2.26 -1.59
N LEU A 553 41.57 1.41 -1.64
CA LEU A 553 41.32 0.54 -2.81
C LEU A 553 40.94 1.36 -4.04
N LEU A 554 40.01 2.30 -3.87
CA LEU A 554 39.59 3.22 -4.92
C LEU A 554 40.79 4.05 -5.41
N GLN A 555 41.59 4.59 -4.48
CA GLN A 555 42.83 5.30 -4.81
C GLN A 555 43.84 4.43 -5.57
N SER A 556 44.02 3.17 -5.17
CA SER A 556 44.93 2.26 -5.88
C SER A 556 44.42 1.85 -7.27
N SER A 557 43.11 1.93 -7.49
CA SER A 557 42.45 1.81 -8.81
C SER A 557 42.45 3.12 -9.61
N GLY A 558 43.07 4.17 -9.06
CA GLY A 558 43.13 5.51 -9.65
C GLY A 558 41.80 6.24 -9.57
N LEU A 559 41.05 6.14 -8.47
CA LEU A 559 39.80 6.85 -8.22
C LEU A 559 39.87 7.66 -6.93
N ASP A 560 39.27 8.85 -6.92
CA ASP A 560 39.03 9.62 -5.70
C ASP A 560 37.95 8.93 -4.87
N GLY A 561 38.30 8.57 -3.63
CA GLY A 561 37.42 7.82 -2.74
C GLY A 561 36.12 8.56 -2.39
N THR A 562 36.11 9.90 -2.36
CA THR A 562 34.94 10.69 -1.96
C THR A 562 33.92 10.77 -3.08
N LEU A 563 34.38 11.01 -4.30
CA LEU A 563 33.53 11.15 -5.49
C LEU A 563 32.99 9.79 -5.93
N ALA A 564 33.81 8.73 -5.87
CA ALA A 564 33.36 7.37 -6.07
C ALA A 564 32.30 6.97 -5.02
N LEU A 565 32.49 7.33 -3.74
CA LEU A 565 31.47 7.10 -2.72
C LEU A 565 30.17 7.85 -3.03
N THR A 566 30.26 9.10 -3.50
CA THR A 566 29.09 9.88 -3.92
C THR A 566 28.33 9.23 -5.09
N ALA A 567 29.04 8.70 -6.09
CA ALA A 567 28.43 8.00 -7.22
C ALA A 567 27.67 6.72 -6.79
N VAL A 568 28.11 6.11 -5.69
CA VAL A 568 27.49 4.92 -5.08
C VAL A 568 26.30 5.29 -4.18
N THR A 569 26.42 6.33 -3.35
CA THR A 569 25.46 6.63 -2.27
C THR A 569 24.42 7.70 -2.60
N LYS A 570 24.65 8.55 -3.62
CA LYS A 570 23.66 9.54 -4.04
C LYS A 570 22.35 8.82 -4.39
N GLY A 571 21.24 9.24 -3.80
CA GLY A 571 19.93 8.61 -3.98
C GLY A 571 18.84 9.45 -3.33
N ARG A 572 17.67 8.82 -3.06
CA ARG A 572 16.48 9.46 -2.50
C ARG A 572 16.06 8.90 -1.13
N ALA A 573 16.87 8.04 -0.52
CA ALA A 573 16.67 7.61 0.85
C ALA A 573 16.70 8.81 1.81
N ARG A 574 15.86 8.78 2.84
CA ARG A 574 15.65 9.87 3.81
C ARG A 574 15.66 9.31 5.23
N ASP A 575 16.15 10.08 6.18
CA ASP A 575 16.14 9.72 7.60
C ASP A 575 14.76 9.99 8.18
N LEU A 576 14.05 8.89 8.51
CA LEU A 576 12.66 8.86 8.97
C LEU A 576 12.54 8.66 10.49
N ASN A 577 13.65 8.63 11.21
CA ASN A 577 13.68 8.41 12.66
C ASN A 577 14.57 9.42 13.42
N ASN A 578 15.19 10.36 12.72
CA ASN A 578 16.16 11.33 13.25
C ASN A 578 17.39 10.71 13.93
N ASP A 579 17.90 9.58 13.44
CA ASP A 579 19.16 8.99 13.90
C ASP A 579 20.39 9.48 13.12
N GLY A 580 20.18 10.30 12.09
CA GLY A 580 21.22 10.87 11.23
C GLY A 580 21.58 9.99 10.03
N ILE A 581 20.91 8.86 9.83
CA ILE A 581 21.15 7.91 8.75
C ILE A 581 19.85 7.71 7.95
N ALA A 582 19.97 7.73 6.64
CA ALA A 582 18.82 7.59 5.77
C ALA A 582 18.25 6.15 5.79
N ASP A 583 16.94 6.02 5.63
CA ASP A 583 16.21 4.76 5.57
C ASP A 583 15.75 4.49 4.13
N SER A 584 16.38 3.53 3.44
CA SER A 584 16.01 3.23 2.06
C SER A 584 14.62 2.61 2.00
N GLY A 585 13.65 3.36 1.47
CA GLY A 585 12.27 2.91 1.32
C GLY A 585 11.48 2.79 2.62
N GLY A 586 11.93 3.40 3.72
CA GLY A 586 11.29 3.23 5.04
C GLY A 586 9.80 3.62 5.10
N ASP A 587 9.34 4.47 4.18
CA ASP A 587 7.94 4.91 4.03
C ASP A 587 7.32 4.55 2.67
N PHE A 588 7.96 3.65 1.90
CA PHE A 588 7.37 3.20 0.64
C PHE A 588 6.03 2.47 0.86
N TRP A 589 5.93 1.74 1.97
CA TRP A 589 4.70 1.12 2.45
C TRP A 589 4.33 1.74 3.80
N THR A 590 3.14 2.31 3.93
CA THR A 590 2.62 2.85 5.20
C THR A 590 1.12 2.60 5.33
N ALA A 591 0.52 2.99 6.47
CA ALA A 591 -0.92 3.04 6.61
C ALA A 591 -1.57 4.25 5.89
N ASP A 592 -0.79 5.26 5.46
CA ASP A 592 -1.28 6.25 4.50
C ASP A 592 -1.33 5.60 3.12
N THR A 593 -2.54 5.15 2.77
CA THR A 593 -2.83 4.45 1.52
C THR A 593 -2.65 5.33 0.28
N PHE A 594 -2.81 6.65 0.40
CA PHE A 594 -2.57 7.58 -0.71
C PHE A 594 -1.07 7.77 -0.93
N HIS A 595 -0.30 7.95 0.15
CA HIS A 595 1.17 8.01 0.05
C HIS A 595 1.72 6.72 -0.56
N THR A 596 1.32 5.55 -0.03
CA THR A 596 1.73 4.23 -0.54
C THR A 596 1.42 4.06 -2.03
N ARG A 597 0.19 4.39 -2.44
CA ARG A 597 -0.25 4.35 -3.85
C ARG A 597 0.64 5.22 -4.73
N ASP A 598 0.95 6.42 -4.28
CA ASP A 598 1.64 7.41 -5.09
C ASP A 598 3.17 7.27 -5.07
N MET A 599 3.76 6.60 -4.07
CA MET A 599 5.15 6.16 -4.09
C MET A 599 5.43 5.18 -5.24
N ILE A 600 4.50 4.23 -5.46
CA ILE A 600 4.54 3.32 -6.60
C ILE A 600 4.42 4.09 -7.92
N ARG A 601 3.46 5.01 -8.02
CA ARG A 601 3.17 5.75 -9.24
C ARG A 601 4.27 6.75 -9.59
N GLN A 602 4.85 7.42 -8.61
CA GLN A 602 6.00 8.31 -8.78
C GLN A 602 7.21 7.54 -9.30
N SER A 603 7.46 6.34 -8.77
CA SER A 603 8.52 5.46 -9.28
C SER A 603 8.28 5.05 -10.74
N ALA A 604 7.01 4.87 -11.15
CA ALA A 604 6.66 4.64 -12.55
C ALA A 604 6.90 5.89 -13.41
N VAL A 605 6.52 7.08 -12.93
CA VAL A 605 6.78 8.37 -13.61
C VAL A 605 8.27 8.58 -13.89
N ASP A 606 9.14 8.23 -12.95
CA ASP A 606 10.58 8.32 -13.14
C ASP A 606 11.09 7.38 -14.24
N GLN A 607 10.49 6.19 -14.38
CA GLN A 607 10.78 5.29 -15.49
C GLN A 607 10.32 5.85 -16.83
N LEU A 608 9.17 6.54 -16.88
CA LEU A 608 8.70 7.21 -18.11
C LEU A 608 9.68 8.31 -18.54
N GLN A 609 10.17 9.10 -17.58
CA GLN A 609 11.14 10.14 -17.87
C GLN A 609 12.49 9.55 -18.32
N MET A 610 12.91 8.42 -17.74
CA MET A 610 14.08 7.69 -18.22
C MET A 610 13.89 7.22 -19.66
N VAL A 611 12.72 6.66 -20.02
CA VAL A 611 12.43 6.29 -21.41
C VAL A 611 12.55 7.50 -22.33
N ARG A 612 12.00 8.65 -21.96
CA ARG A 612 12.17 9.90 -22.73
C ARG A 612 13.65 10.26 -22.91
N LEU A 613 14.45 10.19 -21.86
CA LEU A 613 15.90 10.43 -21.94
C LEU A 613 16.58 9.45 -22.90
N LEU A 614 16.37 8.15 -22.73
CA LEU A 614 17.04 7.13 -23.57
C LEU A 614 16.70 7.31 -25.04
N ARG A 615 15.53 7.84 -25.38
CA ARG A 615 15.14 8.13 -26.78
C ARG A 615 15.81 9.35 -27.38
N THR A 616 16.40 10.26 -26.59
CA THR A 616 17.13 11.42 -27.11
C THR A 616 18.54 11.07 -27.57
N PHE A 617 19.09 9.93 -27.15
CA PHE A 617 20.46 9.52 -27.47
C PHE A 617 20.63 9.23 -28.96
N ASP A 618 21.37 10.09 -29.66
CA ASP A 618 21.64 10.02 -31.09
C ASP A 618 23.14 9.93 -31.44
N GLY A 619 24.00 9.80 -30.43
CA GLY A 619 25.45 9.75 -30.52
C GLY A 619 26.13 11.11 -30.74
N LYS A 620 25.39 12.21 -30.88
CA LYS A 620 25.98 13.53 -31.15
C LYS A 620 26.24 14.30 -29.87
N GLY A 621 27.37 15.01 -29.83
CA GLY A 621 27.75 15.83 -28.67
C GLY A 621 28.32 15.01 -27.52
N GLY A 622 28.85 13.80 -27.79
CA GLY A 622 29.45 12.91 -26.80
C GLY A 622 28.40 12.39 -25.81
N ALA A 623 28.71 12.44 -24.52
CA ALA A 623 27.85 11.93 -23.46
C ALA A 623 26.41 12.50 -23.51
N ALA A 624 26.24 13.77 -23.91
CA ALA A 624 24.90 14.37 -24.05
C ALA A 624 24.01 13.66 -25.08
N GLY A 625 24.61 13.05 -26.10
CA GLY A 625 23.95 12.20 -27.09
C GLY A 625 23.99 10.72 -26.76
N GLY A 626 24.42 10.33 -25.56
CA GLY A 626 24.55 8.94 -25.12
C GLY A 626 25.80 8.21 -25.63
N ASP A 627 26.79 8.94 -26.18
CA ASP A 627 28.09 8.41 -26.60
C ASP A 627 29.10 8.60 -25.46
N PHE A 628 29.20 7.61 -24.57
CA PHE A 628 30.03 7.65 -23.36
C PHE A 628 31.44 7.12 -23.61
N ASP A 629 31.64 6.29 -24.64
CA ASP A 629 32.97 5.81 -25.05
C ASP A 629 33.68 6.70 -26.09
N GLY A 630 32.95 7.65 -26.70
CA GLY A 630 33.47 8.65 -27.62
C GLY A 630 33.65 8.15 -29.05
N ASP A 631 32.99 7.05 -29.44
CA ASP A 631 33.10 6.46 -30.78
C ASP A 631 32.18 7.12 -31.83
N GLY A 632 31.33 8.06 -31.41
CA GLY A 632 30.38 8.79 -32.25
C GLY A 632 29.04 8.07 -32.45
N VAL A 633 28.79 6.96 -31.76
CA VAL A 633 27.53 6.22 -31.73
C VAL A 633 26.98 6.24 -30.30
N ALA A 634 25.66 6.33 -30.15
CA ALA A 634 25.05 6.16 -28.83
C ALA A 634 25.34 4.75 -28.30
N ASP A 635 25.79 4.63 -27.06
CA ASP A 635 26.12 3.35 -26.43
C ASP A 635 24.89 2.47 -26.26
N LEU A 636 23.81 3.05 -25.74
CA LEU A 636 22.59 2.33 -25.40
C LEU A 636 21.36 3.17 -25.72
N GLY A 637 20.22 2.50 -25.92
CA GLY A 637 18.97 3.20 -26.20
C GLY A 637 18.94 3.84 -27.58
N GLY A 638 18.54 5.11 -27.65
CA GLY A 638 18.30 5.84 -28.88
C GLY A 638 16.95 5.53 -29.54
N PRO A 639 16.67 6.12 -30.72
CA PRO A 639 15.31 6.16 -31.28
C PRO A 639 14.71 4.81 -31.66
N LYS A 640 15.51 3.74 -31.74
CA LYS A 640 15.09 2.43 -32.27
C LYS A 640 15.45 1.22 -31.41
N ALA A 641 16.29 1.37 -30.38
CA ALA A 641 16.67 0.22 -29.56
C ALA A 641 15.47 -0.33 -28.78
N ASP A 642 15.47 -1.64 -28.57
CA ASP A 642 14.45 -2.28 -27.74
C ASP A 642 14.68 -1.92 -26.27
N LEU A 643 13.59 -1.65 -25.55
CA LEU A 643 13.59 -1.43 -24.10
C LEU A 643 12.82 -2.57 -23.43
N PHE A 644 13.39 -3.12 -22.38
CA PHE A 644 12.80 -4.19 -21.57
C PHE A 644 12.65 -3.71 -20.13
N SER A 645 11.67 -4.24 -19.41
CA SER A 645 11.50 -3.99 -17.98
C SER A 645 11.53 -5.29 -17.21
N TRP A 646 12.26 -5.34 -16.11
CA TRP A 646 12.40 -6.51 -15.27
C TRP A 646 12.71 -6.08 -13.83
N GLY A 647 12.29 -6.87 -12.86
CA GLY A 647 12.59 -6.60 -11.46
C GLY A 647 12.06 -7.69 -10.55
N GLN A 648 12.57 -7.68 -9.32
CA GLN A 648 12.22 -8.66 -8.28
C GLN A 648 11.49 -7.97 -7.13
N SER A 649 10.48 -8.64 -6.55
CA SER A 649 9.70 -8.11 -5.41
C SER A 649 9.07 -6.75 -5.76
N LEU A 650 9.41 -5.66 -5.06
CA LEU A 650 9.00 -4.30 -5.41
C LEU A 650 9.30 -3.95 -6.88
N GLY A 651 10.47 -4.31 -7.38
CA GLY A 651 10.82 -4.13 -8.79
C GLY A 651 9.90 -4.91 -9.73
N GLY A 652 9.37 -6.04 -9.28
CA GLY A 652 8.36 -6.82 -9.99
C GLY A 652 7.02 -6.08 -10.09
N ILE A 653 6.56 -5.42 -9.01
CA ILE A 653 5.38 -4.53 -8.99
C ILE A 653 5.57 -3.42 -10.04
N LEU A 654 6.70 -2.71 -9.97
CA LEU A 654 7.01 -1.59 -10.86
C LEU A 654 7.14 -2.01 -12.33
N SER A 655 7.61 -3.25 -12.57
CA SER A 655 7.70 -3.84 -13.91
C SER A 655 6.34 -4.18 -14.54
N VAL A 656 5.23 -4.02 -13.81
CA VAL A 656 3.87 -4.15 -14.38
C VAL A 656 3.35 -2.79 -14.85
N LEU A 657 3.49 -1.74 -14.03
CA LEU A 657 2.87 -0.43 -14.27
C LEU A 657 3.48 0.30 -15.47
N ALA A 658 4.77 0.61 -15.40
CA ALA A 658 5.42 1.47 -16.40
C ALA A 658 5.32 0.90 -17.83
N PRO A 659 5.55 -0.41 -18.10
CA PRO A 659 5.50 -0.95 -19.46
C PRO A 659 4.09 -1.03 -20.09
N VAL A 660 3.04 -0.88 -19.28
CA VAL A 660 1.65 -0.80 -19.75
C VAL A 660 1.32 0.61 -20.22
N VAL A 661 1.72 1.62 -19.44
CA VAL A 661 1.49 3.04 -19.78
C VAL A 661 2.53 3.57 -20.78
N GLU A 662 3.66 2.87 -20.96
CA GLU A 662 4.71 3.18 -21.93
C GLU A 662 4.97 2.02 -22.89
N ARG A 663 4.34 2.08 -24.07
CA ARG A 663 4.46 1.04 -25.13
C ARG A 663 5.80 1.01 -25.85
N GLN A 664 6.77 1.84 -25.46
CA GLN A 664 8.14 1.73 -25.92
C GLN A 664 8.89 0.57 -25.29
N PHE A 665 8.40 0.01 -24.19
CA PHE A 665 8.84 -1.28 -23.68
C PHE A 665 8.31 -2.40 -24.57
N VAL A 666 9.19 -3.33 -24.94
CA VAL A 666 8.87 -4.43 -25.86
C VAL A 666 8.46 -5.69 -25.11
N ALA A 667 9.02 -5.87 -23.91
CA ALA A 667 8.60 -6.89 -22.98
C ALA A 667 8.88 -6.48 -21.52
N ALA A 668 8.09 -7.06 -20.62
CA ALA A 668 8.24 -6.94 -19.19
C ALA A 668 8.29 -8.32 -18.52
N ALA A 669 9.10 -8.45 -17.48
CA ALA A 669 9.23 -9.67 -16.70
C ALA A 669 9.06 -9.37 -15.19
N PRO A 670 7.82 -9.23 -14.67
CA PRO A 670 7.63 -9.10 -13.24
C PRO A 670 8.00 -10.41 -12.53
N THR A 671 9.01 -10.37 -11.64
CA THR A 671 9.44 -11.52 -10.83
C THR A 671 8.99 -11.33 -9.39
N ALA A 672 8.15 -12.22 -8.86
CA ALA A 672 7.59 -12.09 -7.50
C ALA A 672 6.93 -10.71 -7.21
N GLY A 673 6.34 -10.08 -8.23
CA GLY A 673 5.70 -8.76 -8.07
C GLY A 673 4.36 -8.80 -7.35
N GLY A 674 3.57 -9.87 -7.54
CA GLY A 674 2.21 -9.95 -7.01
C GLY A 674 1.25 -8.90 -7.62
N ALA A 675 -0.02 -8.96 -7.21
CA ALA A 675 -1.08 -8.02 -7.53
C ALA A 675 -2.19 -8.15 -6.45
N GLY A 676 -2.98 -7.11 -6.23
CA GLY A 676 -3.85 -7.03 -5.03
C GLY A 676 -3.02 -6.57 -3.83
N LEU A 677 -2.71 -5.27 -3.78
CA LEU A 677 -1.79 -4.71 -2.78
C LEU A 677 -2.26 -4.95 -1.35
N VAL A 678 -3.58 -4.94 -1.10
CA VAL A 678 -4.13 -5.28 0.22
C VAL A 678 -3.87 -6.75 0.58
N ASP A 679 -3.99 -7.69 -0.36
CA ASP A 679 -3.71 -9.12 -0.09
C ASP A 679 -2.24 -9.40 0.17
N ILE A 680 -1.37 -8.65 -0.51
CA ILE A 680 0.06 -8.69 -0.26
C ILE A 680 0.33 -8.14 1.14
N GLY A 681 -0.22 -6.97 1.48
CA GLY A 681 -0.04 -6.34 2.78
C GLY A 681 -0.48 -7.21 3.95
N ILE A 682 -1.65 -7.85 3.85
CA ILE A 682 -2.21 -8.71 4.91
C ILE A 682 -1.35 -9.95 5.16
N ARG A 683 -0.77 -10.55 4.11
CA ARG A 683 -0.10 -11.87 4.19
C ARG A 683 1.41 -11.82 4.09
N SER A 684 1.99 -10.63 3.91
CA SER A 684 3.42 -10.46 3.77
C SER A 684 4.15 -10.95 5.02
N SER A 685 5.11 -11.85 4.84
CA SER A 685 6.13 -12.18 5.82
C SER A 685 7.45 -11.45 5.58
N ASN A 686 7.48 -10.54 4.60
CA ASN A 686 8.66 -9.72 4.33
C ASN A 686 8.85 -8.74 5.48
N ALA A 687 10.06 -8.74 6.06
CA ALA A 687 10.44 -7.78 7.09
C ALA A 687 10.15 -6.34 6.64
N GLY A 688 9.67 -5.50 7.56
CA GLY A 688 9.29 -4.12 7.28
C GLY A 688 7.82 -3.94 6.94
N VAL A 689 7.18 -4.86 6.22
CA VAL A 689 5.77 -4.67 5.82
C VAL A 689 4.82 -4.74 7.03
N PRO A 690 4.87 -5.78 7.90
CA PRO A 690 4.04 -5.79 9.10
C PRO A 690 4.26 -4.54 9.97
N GLN A 691 5.51 -4.13 10.17
CA GLN A 691 5.88 -3.00 11.01
C GLN A 691 5.45 -1.65 10.42
N ALA A 692 5.59 -1.45 9.11
CA ALA A 692 5.29 -0.17 8.49
C ALA A 692 3.80 0.04 8.24
N VAL A 693 3.08 -1.04 7.91
CA VAL A 693 1.66 -1.03 7.54
C VAL A 693 0.80 -1.48 8.72
N VAL A 694 0.95 -2.73 9.16
CA VAL A 694 0.03 -3.33 10.13
C VAL A 694 0.18 -2.73 11.52
N LEU A 695 1.39 -2.37 11.96
CA LEU A 695 1.57 -1.68 13.25
C LEU A 695 0.98 -0.27 13.25
N ARG A 696 1.06 0.48 12.14
CA ARG A 696 0.40 1.81 12.05
C ARG A 696 -1.12 1.69 11.97
N MET A 697 -1.62 0.63 11.34
CA MET A 697 -3.05 0.33 11.32
C MET A 697 -3.59 -0.07 12.71
N LYS A 698 -2.83 -0.86 13.46
CA LYS A 698 -3.26 -1.35 14.77
C LYS A 698 -2.91 -0.40 15.91
N GLY A 699 -1.78 0.27 15.82
CA GLY A 699 -1.18 1.03 16.90
C GLY A 699 -1.63 2.49 16.96
N PRO A 700 -0.94 3.31 17.78
CA PRO A 700 0.12 2.90 18.70
C PRO A 700 -0.41 1.86 19.71
N MET A 701 0.39 0.82 19.95
CA MET A 701 0.00 -0.25 20.87
C MET A 701 0.57 0.04 22.25
N ILE A 702 -0.13 -0.36 23.30
CA ILE A 702 0.33 -0.28 24.69
C ILE A 702 0.59 -1.71 25.13
N LEU A 703 1.82 -2.00 25.57
CA LEU A 703 2.24 -3.31 26.06
C LEU A 703 2.51 -3.23 27.56
N GLY A 704 2.13 -4.29 28.28
CA GLY A 704 2.66 -4.60 29.61
C GLY A 704 3.53 -5.83 29.55
N ASP A 705 4.84 -5.65 29.65
CA ASP A 705 5.82 -6.74 29.69
C ASP A 705 6.06 -7.16 31.16
N PRO A 706 5.75 -8.41 31.58
CA PRO A 706 5.98 -8.86 32.95
C PRO A 706 7.47 -8.89 33.28
N ILE A 707 7.84 -8.36 34.45
CA ILE A 707 9.22 -8.27 34.90
C ILE A 707 9.57 -9.51 35.73
N PHE A 708 10.60 -10.23 35.28
CA PHE A 708 11.19 -11.39 35.96
C PHE A 708 12.59 -11.07 36.45
N GLU A 709 12.95 -11.54 37.65
CA GLU A 709 14.26 -11.27 38.27
C GLU A 709 14.97 -12.55 38.72
N GLY A 710 16.31 -12.48 38.74
CA GLY A 710 17.19 -13.57 39.16
C GLY A 710 17.35 -14.71 38.14
N GLU A 711 18.29 -15.62 38.40
CA GLU A 711 18.52 -16.79 37.53
C GLU A 711 17.29 -17.70 37.42
N ALA A 712 16.44 -17.72 38.45
CA ALA A 712 15.20 -18.51 38.47
C ALA A 712 14.06 -17.88 37.66
N GLN A 713 14.23 -16.66 37.11
CA GLN A 713 13.19 -15.92 36.40
C GLN A 713 11.91 -15.82 37.24
N THR A 714 12.04 -15.36 38.48
CA THR A 714 10.90 -15.22 39.39
C THR A 714 10.10 -13.99 39.01
N PHE A 715 8.79 -14.16 38.82
CA PHE A 715 7.90 -13.05 38.52
C PHE A 715 7.82 -12.07 39.69
N THR A 716 8.01 -10.78 39.42
CA THR A 716 8.12 -9.74 40.46
C THR A 716 6.77 -9.15 40.91
N GLY A 717 5.68 -9.47 40.21
CA GLY A 717 4.40 -8.76 40.37
C GLY A 717 4.39 -7.37 39.74
N ARG A 718 5.38 -7.06 38.87
CA ARG A 718 5.51 -5.79 38.17
C ARG A 718 5.55 -5.99 36.66
N TRP A 719 5.07 -4.99 35.94
CA TRP A 719 5.08 -4.92 34.48
C TRP A 719 5.78 -3.64 34.04
N SER A 720 6.57 -3.74 32.97
CA SER A 720 7.08 -2.60 32.23
C SER A 720 6.04 -2.19 31.20
N ILE A 721 5.49 -0.98 31.36
CA ILE A 721 4.50 -0.40 30.48
C ILE A 721 5.21 0.39 29.39
N ASN A 722 4.97 0.01 28.14
CA ASN A 722 5.63 0.59 26.97
C ASN A 722 4.61 0.87 25.88
N TRP A 723 4.85 1.92 25.09
CA TRP A 723 4.27 1.97 23.76
C TRP A 723 5.06 1.05 22.84
N LEU A 724 4.39 0.35 21.93
CA LEU A 724 5.01 -0.30 20.78
C LEU A 724 4.60 0.47 19.53
N VAL A 725 5.60 1.01 18.83
CA VAL A 725 5.42 1.91 17.69
C VAL A 725 6.33 1.54 16.52
N PRO A 726 5.97 1.91 15.28
CA PRO A 726 6.86 1.74 14.15
C PRO A 726 8.10 2.63 14.30
N ASN A 727 9.25 2.09 13.94
CA ASN A 727 10.47 2.85 13.73
C ASN A 727 11.25 2.28 12.54
N THR A 728 12.39 2.85 12.16
CA THR A 728 13.36 2.26 11.23
C THR A 728 14.62 1.93 12.02
N SER A 729 14.92 0.64 12.26
CA SER A 729 16.07 0.25 13.09
C SER A 729 16.47 -1.22 12.87
N PRO A 730 17.78 -1.53 12.68
CA PRO A 730 18.92 -0.62 12.73
C PRO A 730 18.97 0.35 11.54
N ALA A 731 19.77 1.41 11.66
CA ALA A 731 19.91 2.45 10.65
C ALA A 731 20.15 1.90 9.23
N GLY A 732 19.40 2.41 8.25
CA GLY A 732 19.51 1.98 6.85
C GLY A 732 18.80 0.66 6.52
N SER A 733 17.91 0.19 7.39
CA SER A 733 17.13 -1.03 7.18
C SER A 733 15.64 -0.76 6.93
N VAL A 734 14.90 -1.81 6.60
CA VAL A 734 13.44 -1.78 6.51
C VAL A 734 12.81 -1.45 7.87
N PRO A 735 11.56 -0.97 7.91
CA PRO A 735 10.87 -0.65 9.16
C PRO A 735 10.89 -1.78 10.19
N SER A 736 10.93 -1.38 11.45
CA SER A 736 11.04 -2.22 12.65
C SER A 736 10.08 -1.69 13.72
N THR A 737 10.16 -2.23 14.93
CA THR A 737 9.36 -1.79 16.08
C THR A 737 10.25 -1.23 17.17
N GLU A 738 9.78 -0.20 17.87
CA GLU A 738 10.44 0.32 19.06
C GLU A 738 9.49 0.31 20.27
N ARG A 739 10.05 -0.03 21.44
CA ARG A 739 9.39 0.12 22.73
C ARG A 739 9.74 1.48 23.33
N VAL A 740 8.75 2.36 23.45
CA VAL A 740 8.91 3.67 24.11
C VAL A 740 8.41 3.54 25.55
N PHE A 741 9.35 3.57 26.49
CA PHE A 741 9.07 3.32 27.90
C PHE A 741 8.16 4.38 28.52
N VAL A 742 7.24 3.95 29.40
CA VAL A 742 6.35 4.85 30.15
C VAL A 742 6.58 4.72 31.65
N ALA A 743 6.45 3.51 32.20
CA ALA A 743 6.42 3.27 33.63
C ALA A 743 6.70 1.80 33.99
N GLU A 744 7.15 1.55 35.21
CA GLU A 744 7.03 0.23 35.85
C GLU A 744 5.88 0.25 36.85
N VAL A 745 4.99 -0.73 36.77
CA VAL A 745 3.73 -0.73 37.54
C VAL A 745 3.53 -2.08 38.22
N ALA A 746 3.15 -2.07 39.50
CA ALA A 746 2.69 -3.26 40.19
C ALA A 746 1.20 -3.46 39.89
N LEU A 747 0.84 -4.64 39.38
CA LEU A 747 -0.54 -5.03 39.06
C LEU A 747 -0.87 -6.36 39.77
N GLU A 748 -2.16 -6.65 39.92
CA GLU A 748 -2.66 -7.90 40.49
C GLU A 748 -3.45 -8.69 39.43
N GLU A 749 -3.54 -10.02 39.61
CA GLU A 749 -4.42 -10.84 38.79
C GLU A 749 -5.87 -10.37 38.95
N GLY A 750 -6.57 -10.18 37.83
CA GLY A 750 -7.93 -9.65 37.81
C GLY A 750 -8.03 -8.13 37.81
N ASP A 751 -6.90 -7.40 37.85
CA ASP A 751 -6.92 -5.98 37.53
C ASP A 751 -7.32 -5.77 36.05
N VAL A 752 -7.97 -4.65 35.77
CA VAL A 752 -8.32 -4.20 34.41
C VAL A 752 -7.53 -2.94 34.11
N PHE A 753 -6.64 -3.01 33.12
CA PHE A 753 -5.83 -1.89 32.66
C PHE A 753 -6.58 -1.15 31.55
N VAL A 754 -7.07 0.05 31.84
CA VAL A 754 -7.87 0.88 30.93
C VAL A 754 -7.00 1.98 30.34
N VAL A 755 -7.11 2.17 29.03
CA VAL A 755 -6.43 3.23 28.29
C VAL A 755 -7.46 4.24 27.81
N ARG A 756 -7.20 5.52 28.07
CA ARG A 756 -8.06 6.62 27.62
C ARG A 756 -7.25 7.65 26.84
N ASN A 757 -7.74 8.00 25.66
CA ASN A 757 -7.25 9.12 24.87
C ASN A 757 -8.10 10.36 25.19
N LEU A 758 -7.59 11.22 26.07
CA LEU A 758 -8.26 12.43 26.53
C LEU A 758 -8.46 13.45 25.40
N SER A 759 -7.54 13.50 24.43
CA SER A 759 -7.69 14.34 23.25
C SER A 759 -8.87 13.89 22.38
N ARG A 760 -9.02 12.58 22.15
CA ARG A 760 -10.15 12.00 21.42
C ARG A 760 -11.47 12.19 22.19
N GLU A 761 -11.49 11.99 23.51
CA GLU A 761 -12.70 12.19 24.33
C GLU A 761 -13.24 13.62 24.25
N ALA A 762 -12.38 14.61 24.01
CA ALA A 762 -12.79 15.99 23.79
C ALA A 762 -13.52 16.21 22.44
N ARG A 763 -13.38 15.30 21.47
CA ARG A 763 -14.03 15.35 20.15
C ARG A 763 -15.39 14.66 20.16
N THR A 764 -16.39 15.34 20.72
CA THR A 764 -17.77 14.83 20.88
C THR A 764 -18.46 14.40 19.57
N GLU A 765 -17.99 14.89 18.42
CA GLU A 765 -18.46 14.53 17.09
C GLU A 765 -18.14 13.08 16.69
N LEU A 766 -17.17 12.43 17.36
CA LEU A 766 -16.87 11.00 17.19
C LEU A 766 -17.88 10.10 17.92
N GLY A 767 -18.82 10.68 18.65
CA GLY A 767 -19.72 9.95 19.52
C GLY A 767 -19.10 9.63 20.88
N PRO A 768 -19.56 8.58 21.57
CA PRO A 768 -19.08 8.26 22.92
C PRO A 768 -17.59 7.94 22.95
N ALA A 769 -17.00 8.09 24.14
CA ALA A 769 -15.64 7.66 24.40
C ALA A 769 -15.52 6.17 24.08
N GLU A 770 -14.46 5.82 23.36
CA GLU A 770 -14.17 4.45 23.02
C GLU A 770 -13.50 3.76 24.21
N PHE A 771 -13.95 2.55 24.52
CA PHE A 771 -13.42 1.80 25.64
C PHE A 771 -12.32 0.87 25.14
N ARG A 772 -11.14 0.95 25.77
CA ARG A 772 -9.99 0.06 25.53
C ARG A 772 -9.44 -0.41 26.86
N ALA A 773 -9.42 -1.71 27.04
CA ALA A 773 -8.93 -2.33 28.25
C ALA A 773 -8.11 -3.58 27.93
N ALA A 774 -7.35 -4.03 28.91
CA ALA A 774 -6.73 -5.34 28.94
C ALA A 774 -6.92 -5.95 30.33
N TYR A 775 -7.33 -7.21 30.37
CA TYR A 775 -7.43 -7.98 31.61
C TYR A 775 -6.05 -8.52 32.03
N ILE A 776 -5.71 -8.35 33.31
CA ILE A 776 -4.39 -8.71 33.82
C ILE A 776 -4.37 -10.14 34.35
N ARG A 777 -3.50 -10.96 33.77
CA ARG A 777 -3.18 -12.33 34.24
C ARG A 777 -1.76 -12.35 34.81
N ALA A 778 -1.60 -12.91 36.01
CA ALA A 778 -0.31 -12.91 36.69
C ALA A 778 0.78 -13.60 35.87
N GLY A 779 1.92 -12.92 35.70
CA GLY A 779 3.08 -13.44 34.96
C GLY A 779 2.91 -13.49 33.44
N GLN A 780 1.79 -13.00 32.90
CA GLN A 780 1.56 -12.90 31.45
C GLN A 780 1.67 -11.44 31.01
N GLY A 781 2.12 -11.23 29.78
CA GLY A 781 2.06 -9.93 29.16
C GLY A 781 0.69 -9.66 28.57
N PHE A 782 0.39 -8.37 28.40
CA PHE A 782 -0.86 -7.93 27.81
C PHE A 782 -0.58 -6.84 26.78
N ARG A 783 -1.56 -6.62 25.90
CA ARG A 783 -1.56 -5.48 25.00
C ARG A 783 -2.95 -4.89 24.86
N THR A 784 -2.99 -3.62 24.48
CA THR A 784 -4.18 -2.98 23.91
C THR A 784 -3.72 -1.94 22.90
N GLN A 785 -4.66 -1.31 22.21
CA GLN A 785 -4.34 -0.32 21.19
C GLN A 785 -5.42 0.74 21.10
N TYR A 786 -5.01 1.96 20.75
CA TYR A 786 -5.91 3.10 20.71
C TYR A 786 -5.54 4.00 19.54
N ALA A 787 -6.54 4.49 18.82
CA ALA A 787 -6.34 5.49 17.78
C ALA A 787 -5.75 6.77 18.40
N ALA A 788 -4.64 7.25 17.84
CA ALA A 788 -3.94 8.41 18.40
C ALA A 788 -3.23 9.21 17.32
N ASP A 789 -3.22 10.53 17.48
CA ASP A 789 -2.40 11.44 16.70
C ASP A 789 -1.07 11.77 17.42
N ALA A 790 0.00 11.91 16.65
CA ALA A 790 1.31 12.37 17.12
C ALA A 790 2.15 12.91 15.96
N TRP A 791 3.13 13.76 16.28
CA TRP A 791 4.12 14.22 15.31
C TRP A 791 4.98 13.07 14.80
N SER A 792 5.19 13.03 13.49
CA SER A 792 6.21 12.23 12.83
C SER A 792 7.62 12.67 13.25
N ALA A 793 8.63 11.85 12.94
CA ALA A 793 10.03 12.25 13.14
C ALA A 793 10.35 13.54 12.37
N SER A 794 9.85 13.63 11.14
CA SER A 794 10.04 14.75 10.23
C SER A 794 9.40 16.04 10.78
N GLU A 795 8.19 15.94 11.35
CA GLU A 795 7.49 17.04 12.04
C GLU A 795 8.21 17.46 13.33
N LYS A 796 8.67 16.51 14.16
CA LYS A 796 9.47 16.82 15.38
C LYS A 796 10.70 17.65 15.03
N ARG A 797 11.42 17.25 13.99
CA ARG A 797 12.63 17.95 13.50
C ARG A 797 12.31 19.38 13.06
N ALA A 798 11.25 19.56 12.28
CA ALA A 798 10.81 20.86 11.79
C ALA A 798 10.32 21.78 12.92
N ALA A 799 9.48 21.27 13.82
CA ALA A 799 8.87 22.04 14.91
C ALA A 799 9.90 22.47 15.97
N LEU A 800 10.87 21.62 16.28
CA LEU A 800 11.86 21.84 17.34
C LEU A 800 13.19 22.42 16.84
N GLY A 801 13.43 22.41 15.52
CA GLY A 801 14.57 23.08 14.89
C GLY A 801 15.93 22.43 15.16
N PHE A 802 15.99 21.10 15.21
CA PHE A 802 17.25 20.35 15.35
C PHE A 802 17.67 19.67 14.03
N ASP A 803 18.94 19.29 13.91
CA ASP A 803 19.46 18.50 12.78
C ASP A 803 20.29 17.33 13.32
N PRO A 804 19.83 16.07 13.17
CA PRO A 804 20.51 14.91 13.72
C PRO A 804 21.85 14.58 13.03
N ARG A 805 22.15 15.21 11.87
CA ARG A 805 23.47 15.09 11.21
C ARG A 805 24.53 16.01 11.82
N SER A 806 24.14 16.89 12.74
CA SER A 806 25.08 17.81 13.39
C SER A 806 26.15 17.02 14.16
N PRO A 807 27.45 17.33 14.01
CA PRO A 807 28.50 16.63 14.75
C PRO A 807 28.27 16.69 16.26
N GLY A 808 28.20 15.52 16.91
CA GLY A 808 27.96 15.42 18.34
C GLY A 808 26.51 15.66 18.76
N PHE A 809 25.54 15.50 17.84
CA PHE A 809 24.12 15.61 18.14
C PHE A 809 23.72 14.77 19.36
N THR A 810 22.92 15.39 20.22
CA THR A 810 22.23 14.73 21.34
C THR A 810 20.73 14.95 21.17
N PRO A 811 19.89 13.96 21.48
CA PRO A 811 18.43 14.10 21.36
C PRO A 811 17.90 15.36 22.06
N TYR A 812 16.97 16.05 21.41
CA TYR A 812 16.37 17.29 21.90
C TYR A 812 15.45 17.00 23.09
N VAL A 813 15.71 17.59 24.27
CA VAL A 813 14.85 17.43 25.44
C VAL A 813 13.67 18.39 25.36
N MET A 814 12.47 17.85 25.16
CA MET A 814 11.25 18.65 25.02
C MET A 814 10.82 19.26 26.36
N ASN A 815 10.27 20.48 26.34
CA ASN A 815 9.57 21.04 27.47
C ASN A 815 8.11 20.56 27.53
N GLU A 816 7.39 20.85 28.62
CA GLU A 816 6.00 20.39 28.83
C GLU A 816 5.05 20.80 27.70
N ALA A 817 5.16 22.03 27.19
CA ALA A 817 4.29 22.52 26.13
C ALA A 817 4.58 21.82 24.79
N GLU A 818 5.84 21.55 24.49
CA GLU A 818 6.26 20.78 23.31
C GLU A 818 5.78 19.33 23.40
N VAL A 819 5.89 18.70 24.57
CA VAL A 819 5.36 17.34 24.79
C VAL A 819 3.85 17.31 24.52
N ILE A 820 3.08 18.23 25.11
CA ILE A 820 1.62 18.31 24.89
C ILE A 820 1.29 18.56 23.41
N ALA A 821 2.07 19.38 22.72
CA ALA A 821 1.85 19.66 21.30
C ALA A 821 2.22 18.48 20.38
N SER A 822 3.11 17.60 20.84
CA SER A 822 3.65 16.50 20.02
C SER A 822 2.72 15.32 19.81
N GLY A 823 1.58 15.24 20.51
CA GLY A 823 0.61 14.17 20.31
C GLY A 823 -0.55 14.18 21.30
N ASP A 824 -1.46 13.23 21.11
CA ASP A 824 -2.66 13.09 21.91
C ASP A 824 -2.35 12.84 23.39
N ARG A 825 -3.15 13.44 24.29
CA ARG A 825 -3.04 13.28 25.74
C ARG A 825 -3.64 11.95 26.18
N PHE A 826 -2.88 11.16 26.93
CA PHE A 826 -3.35 9.88 27.46
C PHE A 826 -3.37 9.84 28.99
N VAL A 827 -4.25 8.99 29.51
CA VAL A 827 -4.20 8.50 30.89
C VAL A 827 -4.39 6.99 30.88
N PHE A 828 -3.57 6.29 31.66
CA PHE A 828 -3.74 4.86 31.91
C PHE A 828 -4.23 4.66 33.34
N GLU A 829 -5.30 3.89 33.49
CA GLU A 829 -6.01 3.68 34.74
C GLU A 829 -6.06 2.19 35.04
N VAL A 830 -5.83 1.83 36.30
CA VAL A 830 -5.96 0.44 36.76
C VAL A 830 -7.19 0.34 37.64
N TYR A 831 -8.07 -0.60 37.32
CA TYR A 831 -9.29 -0.87 38.07
C TYR A 831 -9.25 -2.26 38.68
N ARG A 832 -9.97 -2.41 39.79
CA ARG A 832 -10.13 -3.70 40.49
C ARG A 832 -11.62 -3.97 40.73
N PRO A 833 -12.37 -4.34 39.68
CA PRO A 833 -13.82 -4.45 39.76
C PRO A 833 -14.30 -5.71 40.52
N GLY A 834 -13.42 -6.69 40.75
CA GLY A 834 -13.77 -8.00 41.29
C GLY A 834 -13.98 -9.04 40.18
N ALA A 835 -14.03 -10.33 40.54
CA ALA A 835 -14.27 -11.41 39.58
C ALA A 835 -15.71 -11.37 39.03
N GLY A 836 -15.89 -11.72 37.75
CA GLY A 836 -17.19 -11.69 37.07
C GLY A 836 -17.68 -10.28 36.73
N ALA A 837 -16.75 -9.33 36.54
CA ALA A 837 -17.11 -7.97 36.15
C ALA A 837 -17.45 -7.92 34.66
N ALA A 838 -18.74 -7.73 34.34
CA ALA A 838 -19.20 -7.60 32.96
C ALA A 838 -18.58 -6.40 32.24
N VAL A 839 -18.29 -6.57 30.95
CA VAL A 839 -17.85 -5.50 30.07
C VAL A 839 -18.98 -4.46 29.93
N GLY A 840 -18.62 -3.17 30.00
CA GLY A 840 -19.59 -2.07 29.85
C GLY A 840 -20.31 -1.62 31.13
N VAL A 841 -19.98 -2.20 32.30
CA VAL A 841 -20.44 -1.71 33.60
C VAL A 841 -19.44 -0.70 34.20
N SER A 842 -19.91 0.18 35.08
CA SER A 842 -19.04 1.14 35.79
C SER A 842 -17.97 0.43 36.63
N LEU A 843 -16.70 0.65 36.30
CA LEU A 843 -15.54 0.05 36.99
C LEU A 843 -15.23 0.66 38.37
N GLY A 844 -15.91 1.74 38.76
CA GLY A 844 -15.66 2.46 40.01
C GLY A 844 -14.54 3.48 39.90
N GLU A 845 -13.78 3.68 40.98
CA GLU A 845 -12.62 4.58 41.00
C GLU A 845 -11.33 3.80 40.69
N PRO A 846 -10.39 4.35 39.90
CA PRO A 846 -9.14 3.67 39.60
C PRO A 846 -8.26 3.55 40.85
N VAL A 847 -7.66 2.37 41.05
CA VAL A 847 -6.69 2.12 42.14
C VAL A 847 -5.31 2.69 41.83
N LYS A 848 -5.01 2.94 40.55
CA LYS A 848 -3.79 3.57 40.07
C LYS A 848 -4.07 4.39 38.81
N VAL A 849 -3.42 5.54 38.71
CA VAL A 849 -3.45 6.43 37.54
C VAL A 849 -2.02 6.70 37.09
N ILE A 850 -1.79 6.68 35.78
CA ILE A 850 -0.53 6.98 35.12
C ILE A 850 -0.83 7.98 33.99
N ASP A 851 -0.45 9.23 34.21
CA ASP A 851 -0.71 10.36 33.31
C ASP A 851 0.56 11.13 32.93
N GLN A 852 1.73 10.59 33.31
CA GLN A 852 3.07 11.15 33.07
C GLN A 852 4.09 10.06 32.74
N PHE A 853 5.14 10.44 32.00
CA PHE A 853 6.34 9.60 31.81
C PHE A 853 7.12 9.48 33.13
N GLN A 854 7.52 8.26 33.51
CA GLN A 854 8.23 8.00 34.77
C GLN A 854 9.75 7.93 34.64
N ALA A 855 10.29 8.12 33.43
CA ALA A 855 11.71 8.24 33.16
C ALA A 855 11.94 9.14 31.94
N ASP A 856 13.17 9.66 31.80
CA ASP A 856 13.60 10.33 30.57
C ASP A 856 13.60 9.31 29.43
N THR A 857 12.72 9.53 28.46
CA THR A 857 12.43 8.55 27.41
C THR A 857 12.84 9.12 26.05
N PRO A 858 14.00 8.71 25.50
CA PRO A 858 14.42 9.13 24.17
C PRO A 858 13.58 8.44 23.09
N PHE A 859 13.18 9.17 22.06
CA PHE A 859 12.52 8.63 20.89
C PHE A 859 12.64 9.60 19.71
N GLN A 860 13.00 9.08 18.54
CA GLN A 860 13.11 9.79 17.26
C GLN A 860 13.80 11.18 17.30
N GLY A 861 15.01 11.22 17.87
CA GLY A 861 15.80 12.46 17.99
C GLY A 861 15.35 13.40 19.10
N THR A 862 14.38 13.01 19.92
CA THR A 862 13.86 13.80 21.06
C THR A 862 13.91 13.02 22.37
N VAL A 863 13.67 13.69 23.50
CA VAL A 863 13.47 13.10 24.83
C VAL A 863 12.17 13.62 25.43
N TYR A 864 11.28 12.71 25.82
CA TYR A 864 10.15 12.98 26.71
C TYR A 864 10.67 12.93 28.16
N PRO A 865 10.79 14.05 28.87
CA PRO A 865 11.42 14.06 30.18
C PRO A 865 10.54 13.42 31.25
N MET A 866 11.17 12.88 32.29
CA MET A 866 10.48 12.37 33.46
C MET A 866 9.54 13.44 34.07
N GLY A 867 8.32 13.04 34.41
CA GLY A 867 7.28 13.92 34.94
C GLY A 867 6.53 14.72 33.88
N ALA A 868 6.92 14.61 32.60
CA ALA A 868 6.15 15.23 31.52
C ALA A 868 4.79 14.53 31.35
N PRO A 869 3.76 15.28 30.95
CA PRO A 869 2.44 14.73 30.66
C PRO A 869 2.51 13.59 29.61
N LEU A 870 1.81 12.48 29.83
CA LEU A 870 1.82 11.30 28.94
C LEU A 870 1.10 11.58 27.62
N VAL A 871 1.81 11.47 26.50
CA VAL A 871 1.26 11.62 25.15
C VAL A 871 1.61 10.43 24.27
N ALA A 872 0.83 10.21 23.22
CA ALA A 872 1.18 9.24 22.20
C ALA A 872 2.49 9.67 21.49
N PRO A 873 3.52 8.81 21.41
CA PRO A 873 4.77 9.16 20.74
C PRO A 873 4.71 8.98 19.21
N SER A 874 3.69 8.28 18.72
CA SER A 874 3.48 7.93 17.30
C SER A 874 1.99 7.88 16.95
N LEU A 875 1.70 8.24 15.70
CA LEU A 875 0.38 8.18 15.07
C LEU A 875 -0.02 6.73 14.76
N GLY A 876 -1.31 6.42 14.87
CA GLY A 876 -1.86 5.16 14.36
C GLY A 876 -3.38 5.04 14.46
N LEU A 877 -3.96 4.14 13.67
CA LEU A 877 -5.41 4.04 13.45
C LEU A 877 -6.15 3.25 14.54
N GLY A 878 -5.45 2.52 15.42
CA GLY A 878 -6.08 1.84 16.56
C GLY A 878 -7.01 0.67 16.23
N HIS A 879 -6.95 0.09 15.02
CA HIS A 879 -7.82 -1.02 14.62
C HIS A 879 -7.49 -2.32 15.37
N ARG A 880 -8.52 -3.03 15.84
CA ARG A 880 -8.39 -4.37 16.43
C ARG A 880 -8.15 -5.43 15.34
N ARG A 881 -7.53 -6.55 15.72
CA ARG A 881 -7.39 -7.72 14.83
C ARG A 881 -8.78 -8.35 14.67
N GLN A 882 -9.05 -9.00 13.54
CA GLN A 882 -10.22 -9.85 13.38
C GLN A 882 -11.61 -9.21 13.62
N THR A 883 -11.73 -7.87 13.59
CA THR A 883 -13.01 -7.16 13.71
C THR A 883 -13.61 -6.68 12.38
N PRO A 884 -14.94 -6.45 12.31
CA PRO A 884 -15.62 -6.01 11.09
C PRO A 884 -15.07 -4.68 10.56
N ASP A 885 -14.68 -3.77 11.47
CA ASP A 885 -14.12 -2.47 11.12
C ASP A 885 -12.77 -2.59 10.40
N LEU A 886 -11.91 -3.55 10.80
CA LEU A 886 -10.65 -3.81 10.10
C LEU A 886 -10.90 -4.27 8.65
N ARG A 887 -11.90 -5.15 8.44
CA ARG A 887 -12.26 -5.64 7.11
C ARG A 887 -12.84 -4.54 6.22
N ARG A 888 -13.68 -3.65 6.80
CA ARG A 888 -14.19 -2.45 6.11
C ARG A 888 -13.05 -1.50 5.72
N PHE A 889 -12.10 -1.26 6.62
CA PHE A 889 -10.91 -0.45 6.33
C PHE A 889 -10.14 -1.01 5.12
N PHE A 890 -9.87 -2.32 5.10
CA PHE A 890 -9.18 -2.96 3.97
C PHE A 890 -9.93 -2.82 2.64
N GLY A 891 -11.26 -2.86 2.65
CA GLY A 891 -12.04 -2.64 1.44
C GLY A 891 -11.90 -1.24 0.85
N ILE A 892 -11.89 -0.21 1.72
CA ILE A 892 -11.64 1.19 1.34
C ILE A 892 -10.17 1.39 0.92
N ALA A 893 -9.23 0.80 1.66
CA ALA A 893 -7.81 0.85 1.34
C ALA A 893 -7.53 0.29 -0.06
N GLN A 894 -8.14 -0.83 -0.45
CA GLN A 894 -8.01 -1.37 -1.81
C GLN A 894 -8.52 -0.39 -2.87
N ALA A 895 -9.65 0.30 -2.61
CA ALA A 895 -10.16 1.30 -3.55
C ALA A 895 -9.15 2.44 -3.75
N ILE A 896 -8.53 2.92 -2.67
CA ILE A 896 -7.50 3.96 -2.78
C ILE A 896 -6.29 3.43 -3.54
N LEU A 897 -5.81 2.24 -3.19
CA LEU A 897 -4.61 1.62 -3.76
C LEU A 897 -4.75 1.22 -5.23
N ASP A 898 -5.97 1.04 -5.76
CA ASP A 898 -6.20 0.56 -7.13
C ASP A 898 -5.37 1.33 -8.17
N ALA A 899 -5.26 2.66 -8.11
CA ALA A 899 -4.48 3.41 -9.09
C ALA A 899 -2.97 3.10 -9.09
N GLY A 900 -2.45 2.52 -8.01
CA GLY A 900 -1.07 2.01 -7.88
C GLY A 900 -0.96 0.48 -7.95
N ASP A 901 -2.08 -0.25 -8.01
CA ASP A 901 -2.09 -1.71 -7.94
C ASP A 901 -1.77 -2.35 -9.30
N PRO A 902 -0.74 -3.22 -9.41
CA PRO A 902 -0.43 -3.97 -10.63
C PRO A 902 -1.62 -4.69 -11.25
N ALA A 903 -2.61 -5.10 -10.46
CA ALA A 903 -3.83 -5.76 -10.95
C ALA A 903 -4.55 -4.93 -12.02
N GLN A 904 -4.62 -3.61 -11.84
CA GLN A 904 -5.30 -2.70 -12.76
C GLN A 904 -4.59 -2.59 -14.11
N TYR A 905 -3.26 -2.73 -14.11
CA TYR A 905 -2.44 -2.60 -15.29
C TYR A 905 -2.28 -3.93 -16.03
N ALA A 906 -2.30 -5.06 -15.30
CA ALA A 906 -2.09 -6.41 -15.85
C ALA A 906 -3.04 -6.76 -17.01
N ARG A 907 -4.32 -6.34 -16.93
CA ARG A 907 -5.31 -6.55 -18.01
C ARG A 907 -4.88 -5.97 -19.35
N HIS A 908 -4.11 -4.88 -19.33
CA HIS A 908 -3.72 -4.13 -20.53
C HIS A 908 -2.49 -4.71 -21.23
N TYR A 909 -1.87 -5.77 -20.70
CA TYR A 909 -0.88 -6.55 -21.45
C TYR A 909 -1.53 -7.35 -22.58
N PHE A 910 -2.70 -7.95 -22.35
CA PHE A 910 -3.29 -8.93 -23.29
C PHE A 910 -4.80 -8.82 -23.48
N LEU A 911 -5.59 -8.59 -22.42
CA LEU A 911 -7.06 -8.66 -22.50
C LEU A 911 -7.66 -7.40 -23.12
N ASP A 912 -7.13 -6.23 -22.77
CA ASP A 912 -7.61 -4.94 -23.25
C ASP A 912 -6.44 -3.96 -23.49
N PRO A 913 -5.59 -4.17 -24.51
CA PRO A 913 -4.42 -3.33 -24.73
C PRO A 913 -4.77 -1.85 -24.96
N LEU A 914 -4.15 -0.94 -24.19
CA LEU A 914 -4.27 0.51 -24.39
C LEU A 914 -3.67 0.96 -25.72
N ASP A 915 -4.37 1.84 -26.44
CA ASP A 915 -3.94 2.44 -27.72
C ASP A 915 -3.11 3.71 -27.50
N LEU A 916 -1.78 3.54 -27.33
CA LEU A 916 -0.85 4.61 -26.91
C LEU A 916 0.14 5.03 -28.01
N ARG A 917 -0.33 5.14 -29.26
CA ARG A 917 0.52 5.39 -30.43
C ARG A 917 1.27 6.74 -30.37
N TYR A 918 2.59 6.70 -30.58
CA TYR A 918 3.45 7.88 -30.79
C TYR A 918 3.44 8.33 -32.26
N GLN A 919 3.40 9.64 -32.53
CA GLN A 919 3.61 10.15 -33.89
C GLN A 919 5.07 9.94 -34.32
N GLY A 920 5.30 9.25 -35.43
CA GLY A 920 6.62 9.16 -36.09
C GLY A 920 7.58 8.05 -35.59
N VAL A 921 7.25 7.35 -34.50
CA VAL A 921 7.93 6.12 -34.07
C VAL A 921 7.15 4.93 -34.63
N GLY A 922 7.82 3.94 -35.23
CA GLY A 922 7.15 2.77 -35.80
C GLY A 922 6.21 2.14 -34.77
N ALA A 923 4.91 2.15 -35.05
CA ALA A 923 3.86 1.75 -34.11
C ALA A 923 4.12 0.33 -33.60
N ARG A 924 4.46 0.19 -32.32
CA ARG A 924 4.31 -1.07 -31.59
C ARG A 924 3.02 -0.94 -30.79
N ASN A 925 2.04 -1.80 -31.11
CA ASN A 925 0.74 -1.80 -30.45
C ASN A 925 0.69 -2.72 -29.22
N GLU A 926 1.79 -3.44 -28.90
CA GLU A 926 1.77 -4.49 -27.87
C GLU A 926 3.09 -4.56 -27.09
N THR A 927 2.98 -4.68 -25.76
CA THR A 927 4.06 -5.03 -24.81
C THR A 927 3.85 -6.48 -24.39
N ARG A 928 4.87 -7.35 -24.47
CA ARG A 928 4.74 -8.75 -24.02
C ARG A 928 5.04 -8.89 -22.54
N GLY A 929 4.22 -9.63 -21.78
CA GLY A 929 4.49 -9.96 -20.37
C GLY A 929 4.96 -11.41 -20.20
N LEU A 930 6.01 -11.63 -19.41
CA LEU A 930 6.40 -12.96 -18.89
C LEU A 930 6.36 -12.91 -17.36
N VAL A 931 5.30 -13.44 -16.78
CA VAL A 931 5.17 -13.50 -15.31
C VAL A 931 6.03 -14.65 -14.78
N VAL A 932 6.95 -14.32 -13.86
CA VAL A 932 7.79 -15.30 -13.15
C VAL A 932 7.35 -15.29 -11.70
N SER A 933 6.64 -16.35 -11.30
CA SER A 933 6.09 -16.52 -9.94
C SER A 933 7.11 -17.08 -8.97
#